data_AF-A0A2H3H8U9-F1
#
_entry.id   AF-A0A2H3H8U9-F1
#
_cell.length_a   1.000
_cell.length_b   1.000
_cell.length_c   1.000
_cell.angle_alpha   90.00
_cell.angle_beta   90.00
_cell.angle_gamma   90.00
#
_symmetry.space_group_name_H-M   'P 1'
#
loop_
_entity.id
_entity.type
_entity.pdbx_description
1 polymer ?
#
loop_
_entity_poly.entity_id
_entity_poly.type
_entity_poly.pdbx_seq_one_letter_code
_entity_poly.pdbx_strand_id
1 'polypeptide(L)'
;MTFSLTTKVLIVSLVCLLFAGRVSAFGAGEVAGTSSFNGYVWRHGDIAEALRYLPASFVTHYRFTALERRQIYFGNWLRDFSQIIDTTGLETVPEPVLRAIVSILGFMEFGFATDEFDVTRERLGCYTHVEHIDNPKGYPDNAKDVDERLRGPVDPRELEFDPKTGMKNYIANSGHGWDTSADYVTRQLRECIRLGRDKDPKSKKEAFIHLGAALHTLEDFSAHSNFTELCLQDLGESDVFAFVGDACRVQTPGWRGRMVPPIVTGTFGMLDIFHSLLGEADDMAVLQCKGSLENLENEMNIGEIAFQHLYDILRAAIEALSKLASNTTIHDPILQQLESVGVLFEKAEESKKASTTAESTLDANNLWQTIEPIFYLHDRIKKWIQERTETHDDEPLSEDSSSQLGKYTDQLVFKYLSLMIESSIMQLRNALKAAKERVDAEAAKSTSAEVYLDGEGSDPSHSDISKDHFSNVLNQPAGLVSTVTTNWTTQQVVKCWDDPFRDEEESIRQILTIMHHPAFPGRHKTPIQKYMFTAVEEWWNHNTASEKETIRGMLTKESVRNRQHENHTLTLKDLEGKRKGVAEFPGSRPKIKQKPAKPSPLSWAVSTAKTDAKWMLGALKRGVRDPVGAVCFVGGGVYMLFVQIFLIITGVFGLWKAKKD
;
A
#
# COMPACT_ATOMS: atom_id res chain seq x y z
N MET A 1 47.57 23.97 12.86
CA MET A 1 46.58 24.60 11.97
C MET A 1 45.21 24.43 12.60
N THR A 2 44.58 25.53 13.02
CA THR A 2 43.23 25.53 13.57
C THR A 2 42.24 25.62 12.43
N PHE A 3 41.57 24.52 12.12
CA PHE A 3 40.47 24.51 11.15
C PHE A 3 39.32 25.41 11.62
N SER A 4 38.68 26.14 10.70
CA SER A 4 37.49 26.93 11.02
C SER A 4 36.36 26.02 11.46
N LEU A 5 35.37 26.57 12.18
CA LEU A 5 34.20 25.82 12.61
C LEU A 5 33.49 25.18 11.40
N THR A 6 33.40 25.88 10.27
CA THR A 6 32.84 25.39 9.02
C THR A 6 33.60 24.20 8.47
N THR A 7 34.94 24.23 8.50
CA THR A 7 35.77 23.11 8.03
C THR A 7 35.67 21.91 8.96
N LYS A 8 35.54 22.12 10.28
CA LYS A 8 35.32 21.04 11.24
C LYS A 8 33.96 20.39 11.06
N VAL A 9 32.90 21.19 10.85
CA VAL A 9 31.55 20.70 10.54
C VAL A 9 31.58 19.91 9.24
N LEU A 10 32.22 20.42 8.19
CA LEU A 10 32.32 19.72 6.90
C LEU A 10 33.05 18.38 7.03
N ILE A 11 34.16 18.33 7.77
CA ILE A 11 34.93 17.09 7.99
C ILE A 11 34.13 16.11 8.85
N VAL A 12 33.43 16.58 9.88
CA VAL A 12 32.56 15.73 10.71
C VAL A 12 31.39 15.21 9.88
N SER A 13 30.74 16.04 9.07
CA SER A 13 29.69 15.62 8.13
C SER A 13 30.21 14.61 7.11
N LEU A 14 31.42 14.82 6.55
CA LEU A 14 32.02 13.88 5.60
C LEU A 14 32.35 12.53 6.27
N VAL A 15 32.83 12.56 7.51
CA VAL A 15 33.09 11.35 8.31
C VAL A 15 31.77 10.67 8.70
N CYS A 16 30.74 11.42 9.08
CA CYS A 16 29.40 10.88 9.35
C CYS A 16 28.76 10.27 8.10
N LEU A 17 28.95 10.87 6.92
CA LEU A 17 28.52 10.31 5.62
C LEU A 17 29.27 9.03 5.24
N LEU A 18 30.55 8.90 5.63
CA LEU A 18 31.32 7.67 5.47
C LEU A 18 30.89 6.54 6.43
N PHE A 19 30.14 6.86 7.49
CA PHE A 19 29.56 5.90 8.44
C PHE A 19 28.02 5.85 8.39
N ALA A 20 27.37 6.58 7.47
CA ALA A 20 25.94 6.54 7.27
C ALA A 20 25.59 5.20 6.61
N GLY A 21 25.11 4.27 7.42
CA GLY A 21 24.69 2.96 6.93
C GLY A 21 23.50 3.11 5.99
N ARG A 22 23.54 2.40 4.86
CA ARG A 22 22.43 2.20 3.90
C ARG A 22 21.29 1.41 4.53
N VAL A 23 20.27 2.08 5.04
CA VAL A 23 19.09 1.46 5.66
C VAL A 23 18.04 1.24 4.57
N SER A 24 17.44 0.05 4.48
CA SER A 24 16.47 -0.30 3.42
C SER A 24 15.21 -0.92 4.04
N ALA A 25 14.04 -0.58 3.49
CA ALA A 25 12.74 -1.03 3.98
C ALA A 25 11.79 -1.39 2.83
N PHE A 26 10.67 -2.05 3.16
CA PHE A 26 9.75 -2.57 2.17
C PHE A 26 9.20 -1.47 1.29
N GLY A 27 9.00 -1.85 0.03
CA GLY A 27 8.21 -1.08 -0.90
C GLY A 27 6.87 -1.75 -1.10
N ALA A 28 5.82 -0.97 -0.96
CA ALA A 28 4.63 -1.17 -1.77
C ALA A 28 5.01 -1.34 -3.26
N GLY A 29 4.25 -2.16 -3.97
CA GLY A 29 4.43 -2.44 -5.40
C GLY A 29 4.67 -3.92 -5.70
N GLU A 30 4.90 -4.20 -6.98
CA GLU A 30 5.22 -5.53 -7.50
C GLU A 30 6.40 -5.46 -8.47
N VAL A 31 7.07 -6.59 -8.67
CA VAL A 31 8.01 -6.71 -9.79
C VAL A 31 7.20 -6.88 -11.06
N ALA A 32 7.33 -5.92 -11.99
CA ALA A 32 6.64 -5.94 -13.28
C ALA A 32 6.64 -7.36 -13.88
N GLY A 33 5.48 -7.88 -14.28
CA GLY A 33 5.31 -9.27 -14.70
C GLY A 33 6.15 -9.69 -15.91
N THR A 34 6.58 -8.72 -16.72
CA THR A 34 7.52 -8.92 -17.84
C THR A 34 8.98 -9.05 -17.38
N SER A 35 9.29 -8.69 -16.13
CA SER A 35 10.61 -8.82 -15.54
C SER A 35 10.94 -10.29 -15.32
N SER A 36 12.14 -10.66 -15.71
CA SER A 36 12.71 -11.98 -15.47
C SER A 36 12.95 -12.29 -13.99
N PHE A 37 12.92 -11.28 -13.11
CA PHE A 37 12.98 -11.44 -11.65
C PHE A 37 11.63 -11.85 -11.03
N ASN A 38 10.51 -11.69 -11.75
CA ASN A 38 9.18 -12.00 -11.22
C ASN A 38 9.09 -13.47 -10.75
N GLY A 39 8.60 -13.66 -9.53
CA GLY A 39 8.45 -14.97 -8.90
C GLY A 39 9.71 -15.53 -8.25
N TYR A 40 10.82 -14.78 -8.23
CA TYR A 40 12.03 -15.13 -7.46
C TYR A 40 12.23 -14.22 -6.24
N VAL A 41 11.88 -12.94 -6.41
CA VAL A 41 11.92 -11.90 -5.39
C VAL A 41 10.50 -11.49 -5.03
N TRP A 42 10.30 -10.97 -3.83
CA TRP A 42 8.97 -10.73 -3.28
C TRP A 42 8.81 -9.35 -2.69
N ARG A 43 7.78 -8.64 -3.14
CA ARG A 43 7.12 -7.51 -2.49
C ARG A 43 5.66 -7.86 -2.14
N HIS A 44 4.94 -7.01 -1.41
CA HIS A 44 3.53 -7.25 -1.10
C HIS A 44 2.67 -7.50 -2.35
N GLY A 45 2.89 -6.75 -3.44
CA GLY A 45 2.16 -6.98 -4.70
C GLY A 45 2.45 -8.35 -5.32
N ASP A 46 3.71 -8.82 -5.25
CA ASP A 46 4.08 -10.16 -5.72
C ASP A 46 3.45 -11.27 -4.84
N ILE A 47 3.30 -11.04 -3.53
CA ILE A 47 2.67 -11.99 -2.61
C ILE A 47 1.16 -12.10 -2.90
N ALA A 48 0.50 -11.00 -3.28
CA ALA A 48 -0.91 -10.98 -3.66
C ALA A 48 -1.22 -11.90 -4.87
N GLU A 49 -0.24 -12.25 -5.70
CA GLU A 49 -0.39 -13.26 -6.76
C GLU A 49 -0.74 -14.65 -6.23
N ALA A 50 -0.49 -14.96 -4.95
CA ALA A 50 -0.96 -16.18 -4.31
C ALA A 50 -2.49 -16.34 -4.41
N LEU A 51 -3.24 -15.23 -4.43
CA LEU A 51 -4.70 -15.21 -4.53
C LEU A 51 -5.21 -15.70 -5.89
N ARG A 52 -4.39 -15.63 -6.95
CA ARG A 52 -4.75 -16.14 -8.29
C ARG A 52 -5.05 -17.63 -8.30
N TYR A 53 -4.46 -18.38 -7.38
CA TYR A 53 -4.62 -19.82 -7.27
C TYR A 53 -5.78 -20.25 -6.36
N LEU A 54 -6.57 -19.30 -5.85
CA LEU A 54 -7.58 -19.55 -4.83
C LEU A 54 -9.01 -19.31 -5.32
N PRO A 55 -9.98 -20.08 -4.81
CA PRO A 55 -11.39 -19.81 -5.05
C PRO A 55 -11.83 -18.60 -4.22
N ALA A 56 -12.59 -17.71 -4.83
CA ALA A 56 -13.42 -16.73 -4.15
C ALA A 56 -14.66 -17.36 -3.48
N SER A 57 -14.95 -18.64 -3.77
CA SER A 57 -15.94 -19.48 -3.10
C SER A 57 -15.65 -20.96 -3.36
N PHE A 58 -15.53 -21.75 -2.30
CA PHE A 58 -15.39 -23.21 -2.33
C PHE A 58 -16.67 -23.93 -2.79
N VAL A 59 -17.84 -23.28 -2.72
CA VAL A 59 -19.11 -23.84 -3.20
C VAL A 59 -19.20 -23.77 -4.72
N THR A 60 -18.90 -22.61 -5.30
CA THR A 60 -18.96 -22.41 -6.77
C THR A 60 -17.68 -22.83 -7.48
N HIS A 61 -16.56 -22.90 -6.74
CA HIS A 61 -15.20 -22.99 -7.24
C HIS A 61 -14.76 -21.81 -8.11
N TYR A 62 -15.51 -20.70 -8.14
CA TYR A 62 -15.06 -19.54 -8.90
C TYR A 62 -13.82 -18.94 -8.27
N ARG A 63 -12.81 -18.64 -9.08
CA ARG A 63 -11.60 -17.94 -8.63
C ARG A 63 -11.87 -16.46 -8.34
N PHE A 64 -10.93 -15.83 -7.64
CA PHE A 64 -10.84 -14.37 -7.59
C PHE A 64 -10.55 -13.79 -8.97
N THR A 65 -11.32 -12.79 -9.38
CA THR A 65 -11.03 -12.04 -10.62
C THR A 65 -9.81 -11.15 -10.41
N ALA A 66 -9.21 -10.64 -11.49
CA ALA A 66 -8.07 -9.73 -11.39
C ALA A 66 -8.40 -8.48 -10.56
N LEU A 67 -9.59 -7.91 -10.77
CA LEU A 67 -10.08 -6.76 -10.00
C LEU A 67 -10.25 -7.07 -8.50
N GLU A 68 -10.81 -8.24 -8.15
CA GLU A 68 -10.97 -8.63 -6.74
C GLU A 68 -9.60 -8.80 -6.05
N ARG A 69 -8.60 -9.36 -6.75
CA ARG A 69 -7.22 -9.45 -6.23
C ARG A 69 -6.59 -8.06 -6.03
N ARG A 70 -6.77 -7.14 -7.00
CA ARG A 70 -6.32 -5.74 -6.87
C ARG A 70 -6.98 -5.02 -5.68
N GLN A 71 -8.26 -5.26 -5.42
CA GLN A 71 -8.97 -4.69 -4.26
C GLN A 71 -8.40 -5.23 -2.94
N ILE A 72 -8.11 -6.53 -2.86
CA ILE A 72 -7.45 -7.11 -1.68
C ILE A 72 -6.06 -6.48 -1.51
N TYR A 73 -5.27 -6.40 -2.59
CA TYR A 73 -3.95 -5.79 -2.54
C TYR A 73 -4.00 -4.30 -2.17
N PHE A 74 -5.00 -3.54 -2.62
CA PHE A 74 -5.18 -2.14 -2.22
C PHE A 74 -5.33 -1.98 -0.69
N GLY A 75 -6.06 -2.88 -0.03
CA GLY A 75 -6.16 -2.88 1.44
C GLY A 75 -4.83 -3.15 2.14
N ASN A 76 -3.97 -4.00 1.55
CA ASN A 76 -2.61 -4.25 2.02
C ASN A 76 -1.72 -3.01 1.80
N TRP A 77 -1.68 -2.51 0.57
CA TRP A 77 -0.93 -1.33 0.13
C TRP A 77 -1.24 -0.07 0.96
N LEU A 78 -2.50 0.12 1.38
CA LEU A 78 -2.86 1.26 2.24
C LEU A 78 -2.14 1.24 3.60
N ARG A 79 -1.72 0.06 4.10
CA ARG A 79 -0.97 -0.04 5.35
C ARG A 79 0.45 0.47 5.17
N ASP A 80 1.15 0.07 4.11
CA ASP A 80 2.46 0.63 3.73
C ASP A 80 2.42 2.17 3.69
N PHE A 81 1.39 2.73 3.05
CA PHE A 81 1.28 4.18 2.89
C PHE A 81 0.69 4.91 4.10
N SER A 82 0.08 4.19 5.06
CA SER A 82 -0.40 4.80 6.30
C SER A 82 0.76 5.34 7.15
N GLN A 83 1.95 4.76 6.98
CA GLN A 83 3.19 5.17 7.63
C GLN A 83 3.56 6.65 7.34
N ILE A 84 3.12 7.20 6.21
CA ILE A 84 3.27 8.63 5.86
C ILE A 84 2.50 9.53 6.82
N ILE A 85 1.37 9.04 7.33
CA ILE A 85 0.51 9.73 8.27
C ILE A 85 0.99 9.44 9.70
N ASP A 86 2.20 9.89 10.01
CA ASP A 86 2.85 9.82 11.31
C ASP A 86 3.28 11.23 11.78
N THR A 87 3.73 11.35 13.05
CA THR A 87 4.26 12.56 13.67
C THR A 87 5.11 13.42 12.73
N THR A 88 6.16 12.85 12.12
CA THR A 88 7.10 13.61 11.27
C THR A 88 6.44 14.16 10.01
N GLY A 89 5.57 13.35 9.37
CA GLY A 89 4.83 13.76 8.19
C GLY A 89 3.83 14.87 8.52
N LEU A 90 3.06 14.69 9.59
CA LEU A 90 1.97 15.58 10.00
C LEU A 90 2.45 16.92 10.58
N GLU A 91 3.61 16.95 11.23
CA GLU A 91 4.23 18.20 11.70
C GLU A 91 4.68 19.10 10.54
N THR A 92 4.96 18.51 9.38
CA THR A 92 5.52 19.25 8.24
C THR A 92 4.48 19.51 7.14
N VAL A 93 3.55 18.58 6.92
CA VAL A 93 2.58 18.61 5.83
C VAL A 93 1.19 18.28 6.36
N PRO A 94 0.15 19.09 6.03
CA PRO A 94 -1.23 18.79 6.45
C PRO A 94 -1.71 17.42 5.94
N GLU A 95 -2.44 16.67 6.78
CA GLU A 95 -3.01 15.35 6.45
C GLU A 95 -3.75 15.32 5.10
N PRO A 96 -4.61 16.30 4.74
CA PRO A 96 -5.33 16.25 3.48
C PRO A 96 -4.42 16.26 2.25
N VAL A 97 -3.24 16.88 2.36
CA VAL A 97 -2.24 16.92 1.29
C VAL A 97 -1.51 15.58 1.19
N LEU A 98 -1.08 15.02 2.33
CA LEU A 98 -0.47 13.69 2.36
C LEU A 98 -1.41 12.63 1.77
N ARG A 99 -2.68 12.65 2.17
CA ARG A 99 -3.69 11.72 1.65
C ARG A 99 -3.99 11.91 0.17
N ALA A 100 -4.02 13.16 -0.32
CA ALA A 100 -4.17 13.41 -1.75
C ALA A 100 -3.00 12.81 -2.55
N ILE A 101 -1.77 12.95 -2.04
CA ILE A 101 -0.57 12.37 -2.66
C ILE A 101 -0.65 10.84 -2.66
N VAL A 102 -1.04 10.22 -1.55
CA VAL A 102 -1.29 8.77 -1.49
C VAL A 102 -2.38 8.36 -2.50
N SER A 103 -3.44 9.16 -2.68
CA SER A 103 -4.48 8.89 -3.68
C SER A 103 -3.94 8.87 -5.11
N ILE A 104 -3.00 9.77 -5.44
CA ILE A 104 -2.34 9.82 -6.74
C ILE A 104 -1.40 8.64 -6.94
N LEU A 105 -0.66 8.23 -5.90
CA LEU A 105 0.17 7.04 -5.95
C LEU A 105 -0.67 5.77 -6.11
N GLY A 106 -1.81 5.69 -5.42
CA GLY A 106 -2.79 4.61 -5.60
C GLY A 106 -3.35 4.59 -7.01
N PHE A 107 -3.65 5.75 -7.60
CA PHE A 107 -4.06 5.85 -8.99
C PHE A 107 -3.01 5.27 -9.96
N MET A 108 -1.73 5.61 -9.77
CA MET A 108 -0.64 5.10 -10.60
C MET A 108 -0.47 3.58 -10.47
N GLU A 109 -0.63 3.04 -9.27
CA GLU A 109 -0.47 1.61 -8.99
C GLU A 109 -1.64 0.78 -9.50
N PHE A 110 -2.88 1.18 -9.16
CA PHE A 110 -4.07 0.37 -9.41
C PHE A 110 -4.78 0.70 -10.72
N GLY A 111 -4.46 1.87 -11.31
CA GLY A 111 -5.15 2.42 -12.48
C GLY A 111 -6.56 2.92 -12.17
N PHE A 112 -6.88 3.19 -10.90
CA PHE A 112 -8.16 3.70 -10.42
C PHE A 112 -7.94 4.53 -9.15
N ALA A 113 -8.80 5.51 -8.88
CA ALA A 113 -8.66 6.37 -7.69
C ALA A 113 -9.97 6.60 -6.90
N THR A 114 -11.09 6.00 -7.33
CA THR A 114 -12.42 6.22 -6.76
C THR A 114 -13.13 4.91 -6.39
N ASP A 115 -14.26 5.02 -5.69
CA ASP A 115 -15.07 3.89 -5.21
C ASP A 115 -14.26 2.90 -4.35
N GLU A 116 -13.97 1.71 -4.88
CA GLU A 116 -13.15 0.68 -4.23
C GLU A 116 -11.67 1.07 -4.03
N PHE A 117 -11.16 2.03 -4.80
CA PHE A 117 -9.77 2.52 -4.71
C PHE A 117 -9.69 3.93 -4.11
N ASP A 118 -10.79 4.44 -3.54
CA ASP A 118 -10.81 5.74 -2.88
C ASP A 118 -9.98 5.70 -1.57
N VAL A 119 -8.98 6.58 -1.47
CA VAL A 119 -8.13 6.74 -0.29
C VAL A 119 -8.81 7.71 0.68
N THR A 120 -9.75 7.18 1.46
CA THR A 120 -10.42 7.96 2.51
C THR A 120 -9.56 8.09 3.76
N ARG A 121 -9.88 9.07 4.61
CA ARG A 121 -9.18 9.27 5.90
C ARG A 121 -9.25 8.02 6.79
N GLU A 122 -10.37 7.31 6.73
CA GLU A 122 -10.63 6.10 7.51
C GLU A 122 -9.91 4.88 6.93
N ARG A 123 -9.88 4.73 5.59
CA ARG A 123 -9.18 3.63 4.93
C ARG A 123 -7.66 3.75 4.99
N LEU A 124 -7.13 4.97 4.91
CA LEU A 124 -5.69 5.23 5.05
C LEU A 124 -5.24 5.20 6.51
N GLY A 125 -6.05 5.74 7.43
CA GLY A 125 -5.69 5.75 8.85
C GLY A 125 -4.45 6.62 9.15
N CYS A 126 -3.75 6.23 10.22
CA CYS A 126 -2.46 6.77 10.64
C CYS A 126 -1.50 5.60 10.84
N TYR A 127 -0.20 5.89 10.90
CA TYR A 127 0.78 4.90 11.31
C TYR A 127 0.40 4.26 12.65
N THR A 128 0.52 2.93 12.71
CA THR A 128 0.50 2.20 13.97
C THR A 128 1.39 0.96 13.91
N HIS A 129 2.20 0.78 14.95
CA HIS A 129 3.09 -0.36 15.10
C HIS A 129 2.41 -1.73 14.93
N VAL A 130 1.14 -1.88 15.33
CA VAL A 130 0.44 -3.18 15.24
C VAL A 130 0.16 -3.61 13.80
N GLU A 131 0.09 -2.68 12.86
CA GLU A 131 -0.15 -2.96 11.44
C GLU A 131 1.07 -3.60 10.78
N HIS A 132 2.27 -3.23 11.22
CA HIS A 132 3.56 -3.63 10.64
C HIS A 132 4.36 -4.59 11.53
N ILE A 133 3.76 -5.03 12.64
CA ILE A 133 4.43 -5.78 13.72
C ILE A 133 5.69 -5.10 14.27
N ASP A 134 5.78 -3.78 14.16
CA ASP A 134 6.94 -3.00 14.58
C ASP A 134 7.15 -3.07 16.10
N ASN A 135 8.42 -2.99 16.50
CA ASN A 135 8.80 -2.71 17.87
C ASN A 135 8.54 -1.23 18.17
N PRO A 136 7.62 -0.92 19.11
CA PRO A 136 7.26 0.47 19.38
C PRO A 136 8.30 1.23 20.21
N LYS A 137 9.39 0.59 20.64
CA LYS A 137 10.44 1.24 21.44
C LYS A 137 10.97 2.49 20.75
N GLY A 138 10.96 3.61 21.47
CA GLY A 138 11.45 4.90 20.98
C GLY A 138 10.40 5.75 20.29
N TYR A 139 9.15 5.27 20.16
CA TYR A 139 8.06 6.07 19.60
C TYR A 139 7.72 7.28 20.50
N PRO A 140 7.43 8.48 19.95
CA PRO A 140 7.20 9.68 20.75
C PRO A 140 5.97 9.58 21.68
N ASP A 141 6.16 9.89 22.96
CA ASP A 141 5.08 9.88 23.96
C ASP A 141 3.97 10.92 23.69
N ASN A 142 4.33 12.03 23.02
CA ASN A 142 3.44 13.13 22.70
C ASN A 142 2.82 13.04 21.29
N ALA A 143 2.89 11.89 20.61
CA ALA A 143 2.37 11.74 19.25
C ALA A 143 0.88 12.11 19.12
N LYS A 144 0.08 11.89 20.17
CA LYS A 144 -1.33 12.29 20.23
C LYS A 144 -1.57 13.80 20.20
N ASP A 145 -0.56 14.60 20.54
CA ASP A 145 -0.64 16.06 20.43
C ASP A 145 -0.57 16.51 18.96
N VAL A 146 0.00 15.67 18.07
CA VAL A 146 0.08 15.89 16.62
C VAL A 146 -1.22 15.44 15.92
N ASP A 147 -1.67 14.21 16.17
CA ASP A 147 -2.97 13.70 15.72
C ASP A 147 -3.51 12.68 16.72
N GLU A 148 -4.77 12.86 17.16
CA GLU A 148 -5.41 12.05 18.19
C GLU A 148 -5.47 10.54 17.88
N ARG A 149 -5.37 10.18 16.59
CA ARG A 149 -5.41 8.79 16.10
C ARG A 149 -4.09 8.07 16.29
N LEU A 150 -2.98 8.79 16.47
CA LEU A 150 -1.66 8.20 16.71
C LEU A 150 -1.62 7.52 18.08
N ARG A 151 -0.67 6.60 18.26
CA ARG A 151 -0.56 5.84 19.51
C ARG A 151 -0.15 6.73 20.68
N GLY A 152 -0.50 6.29 21.88
CA GLY A 152 0.00 6.90 23.11
C GLY A 152 1.40 6.41 23.48
N PRO A 153 1.89 6.82 24.67
CA PRO A 153 3.15 6.36 25.23
C PRO A 153 3.33 4.84 25.21
N VAL A 154 4.57 4.40 25.10
CA VAL A 154 4.96 2.99 25.13
C VAL A 154 4.91 2.46 26.56
N ASP A 155 4.12 1.42 26.82
CA ASP A 155 4.17 0.74 28.12
C ASP A 155 5.41 -0.17 28.14
N PRO A 156 6.36 -0.01 29.08
CA PRO A 156 7.57 -0.84 29.11
C PRO A 156 7.28 -2.35 29.12
N ARG A 157 6.13 -2.77 29.67
CA ARG A 157 5.71 -4.17 29.71
C ARG A 157 5.40 -4.72 28.33
N GLU A 158 5.00 -3.89 27.37
CA GLU A 158 4.75 -4.34 25.99
C GLU A 158 6.05 -4.76 25.29
N LEU A 159 7.21 -4.25 25.75
CA LEU A 159 8.55 -4.60 25.26
C LEU A 159 9.17 -5.83 25.95
N GLU A 160 8.53 -6.39 26.98
CA GLU A 160 8.97 -7.62 27.64
C GLU A 160 8.61 -8.86 26.80
N PHE A 161 9.21 -10.00 27.14
CA PHE A 161 8.91 -11.28 26.49
C PHE A 161 7.78 -12.01 27.21
N ASP A 162 6.81 -12.52 26.44
CA ASP A 162 5.84 -13.47 26.97
C ASP A 162 6.51 -14.86 27.13
N PRO A 163 6.62 -15.40 28.36
CA PRO A 163 7.24 -16.70 28.59
C PRO A 163 6.46 -17.87 27.97
N LYS A 164 5.19 -17.68 27.58
CA LYS A 164 4.38 -18.74 26.96
C LYS A 164 4.62 -18.88 25.47
N THR A 165 4.98 -17.80 24.79
CA THR A 165 5.11 -17.75 23.33
C THR A 165 6.55 -17.48 22.87
N GLY A 166 7.38 -16.90 23.74
CA GLY A 166 8.76 -16.53 23.40
C GLY A 166 8.85 -15.32 22.49
N MET A 167 7.78 -14.53 22.40
CA MET A 167 7.66 -13.35 21.56
C MET A 167 7.56 -12.10 22.45
N LYS A 168 7.89 -10.93 21.92
CA LYS A 168 7.58 -9.65 22.58
C LYS A 168 6.07 -9.50 22.81
N ASN A 169 5.69 -8.87 23.92
CA ASN A 169 4.29 -8.77 24.34
C ASN A 169 3.39 -8.00 23.35
N TYR A 170 3.92 -6.99 22.65
CA TYR A 170 3.18 -6.24 21.62
C TYR A 170 2.82 -7.07 20.37
N ILE A 171 3.37 -8.27 20.19
CA ILE A 171 3.10 -9.10 19.00
C ILE A 171 1.73 -9.80 19.12
N ALA A 172 1.51 -10.54 20.21
CA ALA A 172 0.32 -11.38 20.35
C ALA A 172 -0.18 -11.59 21.80
N ASN A 173 0.34 -10.84 22.78
CA ASN A 173 -0.09 -10.98 24.18
C ASN A 173 -1.20 -9.97 24.53
N SER A 174 -2.41 -10.27 24.06
CA SER A 174 -3.60 -9.41 24.19
C SER A 174 -4.13 -9.26 25.63
N GLY A 175 -4.88 -8.17 25.88
CA GLY A 175 -5.71 -8.02 27.09
C GLY A 175 -5.01 -7.41 28.31
N HIS A 176 -3.86 -6.76 28.11
CA HIS A 176 -3.03 -6.21 29.19
C HIS A 176 -2.95 -4.68 29.24
N GLY A 177 -3.70 -3.98 28.38
CA GLY A 177 -3.78 -2.51 28.34
C GLY A 177 -3.00 -1.85 27.20
N TRP A 178 -2.21 -2.63 26.46
CA TRP A 178 -1.66 -2.28 25.15
C TRP A 178 -2.41 -3.03 24.04
N ASP A 179 -2.23 -2.56 22.81
CA ASP A 179 -2.75 -3.21 21.60
C ASP A 179 -1.67 -4.12 21.00
N THR A 180 -2.06 -5.16 20.27
CA THR A 180 -1.12 -6.10 19.65
C THR A 180 -1.39 -6.30 18.16
N SER A 181 -0.39 -6.75 17.40
CA SER A 181 -0.59 -7.15 16.00
C SER A 181 -1.64 -8.24 15.85
N ALA A 182 -1.69 -9.20 16.79
CA ALA A 182 -2.75 -10.22 16.81
C ALA A 182 -4.14 -9.61 17.04
N ASP A 183 -4.27 -8.60 17.91
CA ASP A 183 -5.54 -7.89 18.13
C ASP A 183 -5.98 -7.11 16.89
N TYR A 184 -5.04 -6.47 16.21
CA TYR A 184 -5.30 -5.78 14.94
C TYR A 184 -5.78 -6.73 13.85
N VAL A 185 -5.05 -7.82 13.60
CA VAL A 185 -5.44 -8.86 12.63
C VAL A 185 -6.81 -9.44 12.98
N THR A 186 -7.09 -9.67 14.26
CA THR A 186 -8.40 -10.14 14.73
C THR A 186 -9.52 -9.18 14.34
N ARG A 187 -9.35 -7.87 14.59
CA ARG A 187 -10.35 -6.85 14.23
C ARG A 187 -10.59 -6.79 12.72
N GLN A 188 -9.53 -6.80 11.93
CA GLN A 188 -9.63 -6.77 10.46
C GLN A 188 -10.32 -8.03 9.92
N LEU A 189 -9.97 -9.21 10.42
CA LEU A 189 -10.59 -10.47 9.99
C LEU A 189 -12.06 -10.58 10.41
N ARG A 190 -12.44 -10.08 11.59
CA ARG A 190 -13.85 -10.01 12.01
C ARG A 190 -14.67 -9.15 11.06
N GLU A 191 -14.19 -7.94 10.74
CA GLU A 191 -14.89 -7.06 9.80
C GLU A 191 -14.93 -7.65 8.38
N CYS A 192 -13.83 -8.23 7.92
CA CYS A 192 -13.75 -8.95 6.65
C CYS A 192 -14.79 -10.08 6.55
N ILE A 193 -14.89 -10.94 7.58
CA ILE A 193 -15.85 -12.05 7.59
C ILE A 193 -17.29 -11.51 7.68
N ARG A 194 -17.55 -10.54 8.56
CA ARG A 194 -18.86 -9.91 8.74
C ARG A 194 -19.36 -9.28 7.44
N LEU A 195 -18.52 -8.49 6.77
CA LEU A 195 -18.85 -7.81 5.53
C LEU A 195 -18.94 -8.77 4.33
N GLY A 196 -18.11 -9.79 4.27
CA GLY A 196 -18.16 -10.77 3.18
C GLY A 196 -19.34 -11.76 3.28
N ARG A 197 -19.92 -11.93 4.48
CA ARG A 197 -21.19 -12.63 4.70
C ARG A 197 -22.42 -11.80 4.30
N ASP A 198 -22.25 -10.48 4.17
CA ASP A 198 -23.30 -9.59 3.71
C ASP A 198 -23.60 -9.84 2.21
N LYS A 199 -24.87 -9.66 1.83
CA LYS A 199 -25.33 -9.80 0.45
C LYS A 199 -25.15 -8.52 -0.35
N ASP A 200 -24.86 -7.38 0.29
CA ASP A 200 -24.57 -6.13 -0.41
C ASP A 200 -23.22 -6.21 -1.16
N PRO A 201 -23.18 -6.02 -2.49
CA PRO A 201 -21.93 -5.93 -3.24
C PRO A 201 -20.96 -4.87 -2.72
N LYS A 202 -21.45 -3.79 -2.09
CA LYS A 202 -20.59 -2.77 -1.48
C LYS A 202 -19.85 -3.31 -0.26
N SER A 203 -20.55 -4.03 0.61
CA SER A 203 -19.95 -4.70 1.77
C SER A 203 -18.84 -5.66 1.33
N LYS A 204 -19.05 -6.39 0.22
CA LYS A 204 -18.03 -7.31 -0.29
C LYS A 204 -16.74 -6.59 -0.73
N LYS A 205 -16.85 -5.39 -1.32
CA LYS A 205 -15.67 -4.57 -1.69
C LYS A 205 -14.89 -4.15 -0.44
N GLU A 206 -15.58 -3.68 0.60
CA GLU A 206 -14.92 -3.36 1.89
C GLU A 206 -14.31 -4.59 2.56
N ALA A 207 -14.96 -5.77 2.45
CA ALA A 207 -14.42 -7.01 2.98
C ALA A 207 -13.04 -7.34 2.39
N PHE A 208 -12.82 -7.04 1.10
CA PHE A 208 -11.51 -7.20 0.47
C PHE A 208 -10.47 -6.24 1.02
N ILE A 209 -10.82 -4.99 1.32
CA ILE A 209 -9.92 -4.02 1.95
C ILE A 209 -9.47 -4.53 3.32
N HIS A 210 -10.41 -5.00 4.14
CA HIS A 210 -10.11 -5.58 5.45
C HIS A 210 -9.29 -6.88 5.35
N LEU A 211 -9.54 -7.72 4.32
CA LEU A 211 -8.71 -8.89 4.05
C LEU A 211 -7.27 -8.47 3.75
N GLY A 212 -7.08 -7.51 2.84
CA GLY A 212 -5.77 -6.96 2.51
C GLY A 212 -5.02 -6.43 3.72
N ALA A 213 -5.69 -5.63 4.55
CA ALA A 213 -5.12 -5.05 5.75
C ALA A 213 -4.70 -6.11 6.78
N ALA A 214 -5.46 -7.20 6.92
CA ALA A 214 -5.08 -8.33 7.78
C ALA A 214 -3.91 -9.14 7.21
N LEU A 215 -3.90 -9.32 5.88
CA LEU A 215 -2.86 -10.05 5.16
C LEU A 215 -1.51 -9.34 5.29
N HIS A 216 -1.47 -8.02 5.11
CA HIS A 216 -0.29 -7.18 5.29
C HIS A 216 0.48 -7.51 6.59
N THR A 217 -0.17 -7.40 7.75
CA THR A 217 0.45 -7.70 9.05
C THR A 217 0.94 -9.15 9.17
N LEU A 218 0.25 -10.11 8.54
CA LEU A 218 0.64 -11.53 8.55
C LEU A 218 1.81 -11.81 7.61
N GLU A 219 1.95 -11.05 6.52
CA GLU A 219 3.07 -11.09 5.60
C GLU A 219 4.33 -10.47 6.23
N ASP A 220 4.15 -9.35 6.96
CA ASP A 220 5.22 -8.67 7.68
C ASP A 220 5.82 -9.51 8.81
N PHE A 221 5.06 -10.46 9.38
CA PHE A 221 5.61 -11.34 10.41
C PHE A 221 6.88 -12.08 9.95
N SER A 222 6.93 -12.59 8.71
CA SER A 222 8.15 -13.24 8.19
C SER A 222 9.21 -12.27 7.71
N ALA A 223 8.83 -11.03 7.39
CA ALA A 223 9.71 -10.03 6.80
C ALA A 223 10.37 -9.13 7.84
N HIS A 224 9.66 -8.77 8.92
CA HIS A 224 10.10 -7.78 9.93
C HIS A 224 10.38 -8.42 11.29
N SER A 225 10.33 -9.75 11.40
CA SER A 225 10.79 -10.50 12.57
C SER A 225 11.98 -11.40 12.24
N ASN A 226 12.66 -11.89 13.27
CA ASN A 226 13.74 -12.89 13.12
C ASN A 226 13.23 -14.32 12.88
N PHE A 227 11.96 -14.52 12.49
CA PHE A 227 11.35 -15.85 12.30
C PHE A 227 12.15 -16.76 11.36
N THR A 228 12.62 -16.23 10.23
CA THR A 228 13.36 -16.99 9.21
C THR A 228 14.70 -17.46 9.75
N GLU A 229 15.40 -16.60 10.50
CA GLU A 229 16.66 -16.89 11.17
C GLU A 229 16.48 -17.99 12.22
N LEU A 230 15.43 -17.91 13.03
CA LEU A 230 15.13 -18.94 14.03
C LEU A 230 14.74 -20.28 13.39
N CYS A 231 14.11 -20.27 12.21
CA CYS A 231 13.88 -21.49 11.44
C CYS A 231 15.21 -22.11 10.99
N LEU A 232 16.16 -21.30 10.48
CA LEU A 232 17.50 -21.78 10.08
C LEU A 232 18.29 -22.34 11.27
N GLN A 233 18.21 -21.70 12.44
CA GLN A 233 18.81 -22.24 13.66
C GLN A 233 18.20 -23.60 14.07
N ASP A 234 16.88 -23.79 13.95
CA ASP A 234 16.23 -25.07 14.24
C ASP A 234 16.59 -26.15 13.20
N LEU A 235 17.01 -25.76 11.98
CA LEU A 235 17.61 -26.64 10.96
C LEU A 235 19.09 -26.97 11.23
N GLY A 236 19.69 -26.39 12.27
CA GLY A 236 21.07 -26.64 12.68
C GLY A 236 22.08 -25.56 12.29
N GLU A 237 21.64 -24.47 11.68
CA GLU A 237 22.49 -23.34 11.28
C GLU A 237 22.68 -22.36 12.45
N SER A 238 23.45 -22.77 13.48
CA SER A 238 23.56 -22.05 14.74
C SER A 238 24.25 -20.68 14.67
N ASP A 239 25.05 -20.45 13.62
CA ASP A 239 25.84 -19.21 13.47
C ASP A 239 25.05 -18.07 12.80
N VAL A 240 23.82 -18.35 12.35
CA VAL A 240 22.90 -17.34 11.84
C VAL A 240 22.51 -16.38 12.96
N PHE A 241 22.76 -15.10 12.75
CA PHE A 241 22.48 -14.07 13.74
C PHE A 241 20.97 -13.85 13.92
N ALA A 242 20.48 -13.98 15.15
CA ALA A 242 19.05 -13.88 15.46
C ALA A 242 18.56 -12.45 15.78
N PHE A 243 19.35 -11.42 15.46
CA PHE A 243 19.01 -10.01 15.74
C PHE A 243 18.76 -9.69 17.22
N VAL A 244 19.43 -10.43 18.11
CA VAL A 244 19.45 -10.19 19.55
C VAL A 244 20.85 -10.42 20.11
N GLY A 245 21.15 -9.80 21.24
CA GLY A 245 22.41 -10.02 21.97
C GLY A 245 22.57 -11.47 22.41
N ASP A 246 23.80 -11.90 22.68
CA ASP A 246 24.09 -13.31 22.94
C ASP A 246 23.52 -13.82 24.27
N ALA A 247 23.33 -12.94 25.24
CA ALA A 247 22.69 -13.28 26.51
C ALA A 247 21.15 -13.22 26.44
N CYS A 248 20.58 -12.55 25.43
CA CYS A 248 19.13 -12.45 25.25
C CYS A 248 18.52 -13.79 24.84
N ARG A 249 18.06 -14.57 25.83
CA ARG A 249 17.52 -15.91 25.63
C ARG A 249 16.27 -16.14 26.48
N VAL A 250 15.30 -16.86 25.92
CA VAL A 250 14.07 -17.30 26.58
C VAL A 250 14.05 -18.83 26.66
N GLN A 251 13.41 -19.36 27.71
CA GLN A 251 13.30 -20.80 27.89
C GLN A 251 12.06 -21.35 27.17
N THR A 252 12.25 -22.32 26.28
CA THR A 252 11.12 -22.99 25.61
C THR A 252 10.25 -23.74 26.63
N PRO A 253 8.92 -23.83 26.44
CA PRO A 253 8.04 -24.57 27.34
C PRO A 253 8.41 -26.05 27.46
N GLY A 254 8.30 -26.60 28.67
CA GLY A 254 8.46 -28.03 28.96
C GLY A 254 9.64 -28.36 29.88
N TRP A 255 9.66 -29.62 30.37
CA TRP A 255 10.58 -30.08 31.41
C TRP A 255 12.07 -30.12 31.00
N ARG A 256 12.38 -30.08 29.70
CA ARG A 256 13.75 -29.92 29.14
C ARG A 256 13.86 -28.64 28.31
N GLY A 257 13.23 -27.56 28.78
CA GLY A 257 13.21 -26.29 28.07
C GLY A 257 14.61 -25.83 27.71
N ARG A 258 14.85 -25.60 26.41
CA ARG A 258 16.13 -25.09 25.88
C ARG A 258 16.11 -23.56 25.95
N MET A 259 17.28 -22.97 26.14
CA MET A 259 17.45 -21.53 25.99
C MET A 259 17.60 -21.21 24.50
N VAL A 260 16.71 -20.38 23.98
CA VAL A 260 16.66 -19.99 22.56
C VAL A 260 16.52 -18.47 22.45
N PRO A 261 16.97 -17.83 21.35
CA PRO A 261 16.67 -16.43 21.11
C PRO A 261 15.15 -16.21 21.00
N PRO A 262 14.59 -15.12 21.54
CA PRO A 262 13.16 -14.81 21.39
C PRO A 262 12.83 -14.32 19.97
N ILE A 263 11.53 -14.29 19.65
CA ILE A 263 11.04 -13.54 18.48
C ILE A 263 11.06 -12.05 18.80
N VAL A 264 11.77 -11.29 17.98
CA VAL A 264 11.83 -9.82 18.03
C VAL A 264 11.51 -9.24 16.66
N THR A 265 11.10 -7.97 16.65
CA THR A 265 10.90 -7.20 15.43
C THR A 265 11.66 -5.88 15.48
N GLY A 266 11.80 -5.25 14.32
CA GLY A 266 12.54 -4.00 14.17
C GLY A 266 11.81 -2.80 14.78
N THR A 267 12.58 -1.87 15.35
CA THR A 267 12.07 -0.56 15.77
C THR A 267 11.77 0.29 14.55
N PHE A 268 10.60 0.91 14.54
CA PHE A 268 10.16 1.79 13.45
C PHE A 268 11.11 2.98 13.29
N GLY A 269 11.62 3.16 12.07
CA GLY A 269 12.44 4.30 11.68
C GLY A 269 11.82 5.05 10.51
N MET A 270 11.59 6.35 10.66
CA MET A 270 11.01 7.18 9.58
C MET A 270 11.89 7.23 8.30
N LEU A 271 13.18 6.86 8.39
CA LEU A 271 14.08 6.70 7.24
C LEU A 271 13.54 5.71 6.20
N ASP A 272 12.84 4.69 6.68
CA ASP A 272 12.29 3.61 5.89
C ASP A 272 11.20 4.13 4.93
N ILE A 273 10.30 4.98 5.43
CA ILE A 273 9.28 5.68 4.62
C ILE A 273 9.94 6.62 3.61
N PHE A 274 10.98 7.36 4.02
CA PHE A 274 11.66 8.30 3.12
C PHE A 274 12.33 7.57 1.96
N HIS A 275 12.90 6.39 2.18
CA HIS A 275 13.51 5.60 1.11
C HIS A 275 12.47 5.06 0.15
N SER A 276 11.35 4.52 0.65
CA SER A 276 10.26 4.03 -0.20
C SER A 276 9.62 5.15 -1.03
N LEU A 277 9.50 6.37 -0.49
CA LEU A 277 8.90 7.51 -1.21
C LEU A 277 9.86 8.27 -2.13
N LEU A 278 11.05 8.63 -1.64
CA LEU A 278 11.99 9.51 -2.34
C LEU A 278 12.96 8.76 -3.26
N GLY A 279 13.11 7.44 -3.09
CA GLY A 279 14.14 6.64 -3.76
C GLY A 279 15.54 6.84 -3.15
N GLU A 280 16.46 5.92 -3.46
CA GLU A 280 17.87 6.04 -3.05
C GLU A 280 18.56 7.15 -3.86
N ALA A 281 18.83 8.27 -3.19
CA ALA A 281 19.73 9.30 -3.71
C ALA A 281 21.19 8.91 -3.39
N ASP A 282 21.79 7.98 -4.14
CA ASP A 282 23.21 8.03 -4.56
C ASP A 282 23.64 6.78 -5.38
N ASP A 283 24.14 7.08 -6.59
CA ASP A 283 24.91 6.35 -7.62
C ASP A 283 24.99 4.80 -7.69
N MET A 284 24.71 4.33 -8.92
CA MET A 284 24.96 3.02 -9.53
C MET A 284 24.03 1.84 -9.16
N ALA A 285 22.73 2.09 -9.05
CA ALA A 285 21.67 1.09 -9.28
C ALA A 285 20.68 1.58 -10.36
N VAL A 286 21.21 1.82 -11.56
CA VAL A 286 20.56 2.53 -12.68
C VAL A 286 19.28 1.85 -13.26
N LEU A 287 18.70 0.80 -12.65
CA LEU A 287 17.52 0.14 -13.24
C LEU A 287 16.37 -0.36 -12.34
N GLN A 288 16.38 -0.34 -11.00
CA GLN A 288 15.37 -1.16 -10.27
C GLN A 288 14.66 -0.59 -9.03
N CYS A 289 14.99 0.59 -8.51
CA CYS A 289 14.23 1.24 -7.42
C CYS A 289 14.07 2.74 -7.68
N LYS A 290 13.26 3.13 -8.65
CA LYS A 290 12.77 4.53 -8.71
C LYS A 290 11.76 4.72 -7.59
N GLY A 291 11.96 5.72 -6.72
CA GLY A 291 11.00 6.04 -5.66
C GLY A 291 9.63 6.42 -6.21
N SER A 292 8.56 6.23 -5.43
CA SER A 292 7.19 6.54 -5.87
C SER A 292 7.02 7.99 -6.34
N LEU A 293 7.70 8.95 -5.68
CA LEU A 293 7.65 10.37 -6.07
C LEU A 293 8.44 10.67 -7.35
N GLU A 294 9.55 10.00 -7.59
CA GLU A 294 10.32 10.14 -8.84
C GLU A 294 9.55 9.56 -10.03
N ASN A 295 8.88 8.42 -9.84
CA ASN A 295 7.99 7.86 -10.85
C ASN A 295 6.85 8.83 -11.18
N LEU A 296 6.24 9.45 -10.17
CA LEU A 296 5.18 10.44 -10.36
C LEU A 296 5.68 11.67 -11.14
N GLU A 297 6.85 12.22 -10.80
CA GLU A 297 7.46 13.33 -11.55
C GLU A 297 7.71 12.97 -13.02
N ASN A 298 8.16 11.74 -13.30
CA ASN A 298 8.38 11.26 -14.66
C ASN A 298 7.07 11.14 -15.46
N GLU A 299 6.01 10.59 -14.86
CA GLU A 299 4.67 10.49 -15.49
C GLU A 299 4.06 11.88 -15.73
N MET A 300 4.25 12.84 -14.83
CA MET A 300 3.82 14.24 -15.03
C MET A 300 4.59 14.94 -16.15
N ASN A 301 5.84 14.55 -16.37
CA ASN A 301 6.73 15.06 -17.42
C ASN A 301 6.54 14.37 -18.78
N ILE A 302 5.49 13.57 -19.00
CA ILE A 302 5.15 13.02 -20.33
C ILE A 302 4.91 14.18 -21.31
N GLY A 303 5.95 14.54 -22.04
CA GLY A 303 5.96 15.57 -23.06
C GLY A 303 5.69 14.94 -24.40
N GLU A 304 4.55 15.29 -25.01
CA GLU A 304 4.35 15.31 -26.48
C GLU A 304 2.99 15.93 -26.84
N ILE A 305 1.95 15.71 -26.03
CA ILE A 305 0.57 16.15 -26.33
C ILE A 305 0.06 17.17 -25.29
N ALA A 306 -0.52 18.28 -25.78
CA ALA A 306 -1.14 19.30 -24.95
C ALA A 306 -2.50 18.85 -24.39
N PHE A 307 -2.88 19.33 -23.20
CA PHE A 307 -4.16 19.01 -22.55
C PHE A 307 -5.35 19.19 -23.49
N GLN A 308 -5.41 20.32 -24.21
CA GLN A 308 -6.51 20.61 -25.14
C GLN A 308 -6.65 19.56 -26.24
N HIS A 309 -5.53 19.04 -26.75
CA HIS A 309 -5.57 18.02 -27.80
C HIS A 309 -6.09 16.67 -27.26
N LEU A 310 -5.68 16.27 -26.06
CA LEU A 310 -6.20 15.08 -25.38
C LEU A 310 -7.69 15.23 -25.08
N TYR A 311 -8.10 16.40 -24.58
CA TYR A 311 -9.49 16.74 -24.32
C TYR A 311 -10.35 16.61 -25.57
N ASP A 312 -9.91 17.17 -26.69
CA ASP A 312 -10.64 17.13 -27.97
C ASP A 312 -10.74 15.69 -28.53
N ILE A 313 -9.67 14.90 -28.43
CA ILE A 313 -9.67 13.47 -28.83
C ILE A 313 -10.69 12.70 -28.00
N LEU A 314 -10.66 12.84 -26.68
CA LEU A 314 -11.55 12.11 -25.76
C LEU A 314 -13.01 12.53 -25.98
N ARG A 315 -13.28 13.83 -26.12
CA ARG A 315 -14.61 14.35 -26.43
C ARG A 315 -15.14 13.75 -27.72
N ALA A 316 -14.36 13.80 -28.81
CA ALA A 316 -14.76 13.26 -30.10
C ALA A 316 -15.00 11.74 -30.05
N ALA A 317 -14.16 10.99 -29.34
CA ALA A 317 -14.31 9.55 -29.17
C ALA A 317 -15.59 9.20 -28.39
N ILE A 318 -15.83 9.88 -27.26
CA ILE A 318 -17.04 9.68 -26.45
C ILE A 318 -18.28 10.05 -27.27
N GLU A 319 -18.32 11.22 -27.92
CA GLU A 319 -19.44 11.64 -28.75
C GLU A 319 -19.75 10.65 -29.89
N ALA A 320 -18.73 10.12 -30.57
CA ALA A 320 -18.90 9.12 -31.62
C ALA A 320 -19.50 7.82 -31.08
N LEU A 321 -19.07 7.39 -29.89
CA LEU A 321 -19.53 6.16 -29.25
C LEU A 321 -20.94 6.32 -28.64
N SER A 322 -21.28 7.47 -28.07
CA SER A 322 -22.63 7.76 -27.56
C SER A 322 -23.66 7.78 -28.69
N LYS A 323 -23.28 8.29 -29.88
CA LYS A 323 -24.12 8.23 -31.11
C LYS A 323 -24.35 6.80 -31.59
N LEU A 324 -23.38 5.90 -31.39
CA LEU A 324 -23.50 4.50 -31.77
C LEU A 324 -24.37 3.69 -30.79
N ALA A 325 -24.33 4.04 -29.50
CA ALA A 325 -25.00 3.29 -28.43
C ALA A 325 -26.48 3.67 -28.22
N SER A 326 -26.84 4.92 -28.51
CA SER A 326 -28.19 5.45 -28.28
C SER A 326 -28.69 6.17 -29.53
N ASN A 327 -29.72 5.62 -30.19
CA ASN A 327 -30.44 6.26 -31.30
C ASN A 327 -31.21 7.55 -30.88
N THR A 328 -30.84 8.20 -29.78
CA THR A 328 -31.41 9.46 -29.30
C THR A 328 -30.33 10.32 -28.64
N THR A 329 -30.43 11.64 -28.86
CA THR A 329 -29.60 12.73 -28.31
C THR A 329 -29.84 12.89 -26.81
N ILE A 330 -29.40 11.92 -26.00
CA ILE A 330 -29.45 12.03 -24.54
C ILE A 330 -28.07 12.48 -24.06
N HIS A 331 -28.05 13.55 -23.27
CA HIS A 331 -26.88 14.09 -22.56
C HIS A 331 -26.09 12.97 -21.88
N ASP A 332 -24.90 12.67 -22.40
CA ASP A 332 -24.02 11.67 -21.82
C ASP A 332 -23.38 12.22 -20.54
N PRO A 333 -23.61 11.61 -19.36
CA PRO A 333 -23.01 12.05 -18.11
C PRO A 333 -21.48 12.14 -18.14
N ILE A 334 -20.82 11.31 -18.95
CA ILE A 334 -19.36 11.32 -19.11
C ILE A 334 -18.92 12.59 -19.87
N LEU A 335 -19.66 13.02 -20.89
CA LEU A 335 -19.38 14.27 -21.62
C LEU A 335 -19.52 15.49 -20.70
N GLN A 336 -20.56 15.54 -19.87
CA GLN A 336 -20.74 16.64 -18.91
C GLN A 336 -19.61 16.70 -17.88
N GLN A 337 -19.10 15.54 -17.45
CA GLN A 337 -17.95 15.45 -16.54
C GLN A 337 -16.65 15.90 -17.22
N LEU A 338 -16.44 15.49 -18.48
CA LEU A 338 -15.31 15.96 -19.28
C LEU A 338 -15.35 17.49 -19.43
N GLU A 339 -16.50 18.07 -19.79
CA GLU A 339 -16.68 19.54 -19.88
C GLU A 339 -16.35 20.24 -18.55
N SER A 340 -16.78 19.68 -17.42
CA SER A 340 -16.49 20.22 -16.09
C SER A 340 -14.98 20.23 -15.79
N VAL A 341 -14.29 19.15 -16.14
CA VAL A 341 -12.82 19.04 -16.02
C VAL A 341 -12.11 20.07 -16.89
N GLY A 342 -12.58 20.29 -18.14
CA GLY A 342 -12.04 21.30 -19.05
C GLY A 342 -12.12 22.71 -18.45
N VAL A 343 -13.30 23.09 -17.93
CA VAL A 343 -13.51 24.40 -17.29
C VAL A 343 -12.63 24.59 -16.05
N LEU A 344 -12.43 23.54 -15.25
CA LEU A 344 -11.55 23.60 -14.09
C LEU A 344 -10.09 23.80 -14.49
N PHE A 345 -9.64 23.12 -15.55
CA PHE A 345 -8.28 23.23 -16.05
C PHE A 345 -7.98 24.62 -16.60
N GLU A 346 -8.87 25.18 -17.43
CA GLU A 346 -8.71 26.54 -18.00
C GLU A 346 -8.56 27.59 -16.89
N LYS A 347 -9.42 27.53 -15.87
CA LYS A 347 -9.35 28.46 -14.72
C LYS A 347 -8.05 28.36 -13.94
N ALA A 348 -7.55 27.15 -13.73
CA ALA A 348 -6.28 26.93 -13.04
C ALA A 348 -5.10 27.45 -13.87
N GLU A 349 -5.15 27.28 -15.19
CA GLU A 349 -4.11 27.76 -16.10
C GLU A 349 -4.07 29.30 -16.14
N GLU A 350 -5.24 29.95 -16.19
CA GLU A 350 -5.38 31.41 -16.09
C GLU A 350 -4.82 31.94 -14.76
N SER A 351 -5.13 31.24 -13.65
CA SER A 351 -4.64 31.60 -12.31
C SER A 351 -3.11 31.47 -12.21
N LYS A 352 -2.52 30.41 -12.76
CA LYS A 352 -1.05 30.21 -12.80
C LYS A 352 -0.35 31.26 -13.67
N LYS A 353 -0.97 31.67 -14.80
CA LYS A 353 -0.46 32.75 -15.65
C LYS A 353 -0.55 34.13 -14.99
N ALA A 354 -1.59 34.37 -14.18
CA ALA A 354 -1.78 35.62 -13.45
C ALA A 354 -0.86 35.77 -12.23
N SER A 355 -0.51 34.66 -11.56
CA SER A 355 0.38 34.64 -10.40
C SER A 355 1.87 34.49 -10.81
N THR A 356 2.48 35.57 -11.28
CA THR A 356 3.94 35.61 -11.55
C THR A 356 4.78 36.05 -10.33
N THR A 357 4.16 36.33 -9.18
CA THR A 357 4.87 36.88 -7.99
C THR A 357 4.39 36.40 -6.61
N ALA A 358 3.49 35.41 -6.50
CA ALA A 358 3.09 34.87 -5.21
C ALA A 358 3.18 33.34 -5.21
N GLU A 359 3.88 32.79 -4.20
CA GLU A 359 3.78 31.38 -3.82
C GLU A 359 2.29 31.04 -3.67
N SER A 360 1.74 30.32 -4.64
CA SER A 360 0.38 29.82 -4.55
C SER A 360 0.39 28.66 -3.54
N THR A 361 0.25 29.01 -2.27
CA THR A 361 -0.20 28.07 -1.25
C THR A 361 -1.62 27.70 -1.62
N LEU A 362 -1.78 26.68 -2.46
CA LEU A 362 -3.06 25.98 -2.56
C LEU A 362 -3.45 25.62 -1.13
N ASP A 363 -4.64 26.05 -0.72
CA ASP A 363 -5.19 25.66 0.57
C ASP A 363 -5.22 24.13 0.60
N ALA A 364 -4.38 23.55 1.46
CA ALA A 364 -4.22 22.11 1.65
C ALA A 364 -5.56 21.39 1.77
N ASN A 365 -6.59 22.06 2.29
CA ASN A 365 -7.94 21.53 2.48
C ASN A 365 -8.74 21.34 1.17
N ASN A 366 -8.34 22.03 0.08
CA ASN A 366 -9.04 22.03 -1.20
C ASN A 366 -8.33 21.21 -2.30
N LEU A 367 -7.17 20.61 -2.00
CA LEU A 367 -6.41 19.82 -2.96
C LEU A 367 -7.19 18.60 -3.48
N TRP A 368 -7.82 17.82 -2.59
CA TRP A 368 -8.66 16.70 -3.01
C TRP A 368 -9.85 17.16 -3.85
N GLN A 369 -10.53 18.25 -3.46
CA GLN A 369 -11.66 18.79 -4.24
C GLN A 369 -11.26 19.20 -5.66
N THR A 370 -9.98 19.53 -5.84
CA THR A 370 -9.40 19.90 -7.12
C THR A 370 -9.14 18.68 -8.00
N ILE A 371 -8.66 17.56 -7.44
CA ILE A 371 -8.28 16.36 -8.21
C ILE A 371 -9.37 15.26 -8.27
N GLU A 372 -10.32 15.24 -7.34
CA GLU A 372 -11.45 14.28 -7.31
C GLU A 372 -12.21 14.25 -8.66
N PRO A 373 -12.52 15.38 -9.33
CA PRO A 373 -13.29 15.36 -10.58
C PRO A 373 -12.59 14.67 -11.75
N ILE A 374 -11.27 14.85 -11.90
CA ILE A 374 -10.53 14.22 -13.00
C ILE A 374 -10.41 12.71 -12.78
N PHE A 375 -10.20 12.26 -11.54
CA PHE A 375 -10.17 10.85 -11.20
C PHE A 375 -11.53 10.18 -11.39
N TYR A 376 -12.61 10.84 -10.98
CA TYR A 376 -13.96 10.34 -11.17
C TYR A 376 -14.31 10.15 -12.66
N LEU A 377 -13.94 11.13 -13.51
CA LEU A 377 -14.09 11.01 -14.96
C LEU A 377 -13.27 9.84 -15.52
N HIS A 378 -12.00 9.75 -15.12
CA HIS A 378 -11.09 8.70 -15.57
C HIS A 378 -11.63 7.30 -15.25
N ASP A 379 -11.99 7.03 -13.99
CA ASP A 379 -12.41 5.71 -13.53
C ASP A 379 -13.68 5.26 -14.24
N ARG A 380 -14.56 6.21 -14.57
CA ARG A 380 -15.76 5.94 -15.36
C ARG A 380 -15.45 5.51 -16.77
N ILE A 381 -14.53 6.20 -17.44
CA ILE A 381 -14.11 5.85 -18.80
C ILE A 381 -13.45 4.47 -18.78
N LYS A 382 -12.56 4.18 -17.81
CA LYS A 382 -11.92 2.86 -17.68
C LYS A 382 -12.92 1.75 -17.41
N LYS A 383 -13.83 1.91 -16.44
CA LYS A 383 -14.89 0.92 -16.13
C LYS A 383 -15.74 0.66 -17.39
N TRP A 384 -16.11 1.72 -18.12
CA TRP A 384 -16.85 1.61 -19.36
C TRP A 384 -16.10 0.88 -20.50
N ILE A 385 -14.76 1.02 -20.58
CA ILE A 385 -13.91 0.27 -21.52
C ILE A 385 -13.80 -1.20 -21.11
N GLN A 386 -13.49 -1.48 -19.83
CA GLN A 386 -13.29 -2.84 -19.33
C GLN A 386 -14.54 -3.70 -19.51
N GLU A 387 -15.72 -3.15 -19.23
CA GLU A 387 -17.01 -3.81 -19.41
C GLU A 387 -17.29 -4.28 -20.86
N ARG A 388 -16.52 -3.79 -21.84
CA ARG A 388 -16.63 -4.13 -23.27
C ARG A 388 -15.52 -5.06 -23.78
N THR A 389 -14.53 -5.38 -22.94
CA THR A 389 -13.26 -6.02 -23.37
C THR A 389 -12.91 -7.29 -22.60
N GLU A 390 -13.60 -7.63 -21.50
CA GLU A 390 -13.23 -8.76 -20.62
C GLU A 390 -13.35 -10.15 -21.29
N THR A 391 -12.21 -10.79 -21.60
CA THR A 391 -12.14 -12.24 -21.88
C THR A 391 -11.05 -13.01 -21.12
N HIS A 392 -10.11 -12.41 -20.38
CA HIS A 392 -8.99 -13.17 -19.78
C HIS A 392 -8.64 -12.77 -18.33
N ASP A 393 -9.15 -13.55 -17.36
CA ASP A 393 -8.85 -13.45 -15.92
C ASP A 393 -7.52 -14.14 -15.51
N ASP A 394 -6.78 -14.71 -16.47
CA ASP A 394 -5.54 -15.49 -16.23
C ASP A 394 -4.29 -14.62 -16.05
N GLU A 395 -4.37 -13.34 -16.42
CA GLU A 395 -3.21 -12.45 -16.48
C GLU A 395 -2.69 -12.02 -15.08
N PRO A 396 -1.36 -11.79 -14.96
CA PRO A 396 -0.74 -11.18 -13.78
C PRO A 396 -1.34 -9.81 -13.44
N LEU A 397 -1.24 -9.39 -12.18
CA LEU A 397 -1.67 -8.06 -11.74
C LEU A 397 -1.04 -6.90 -12.55
N SER A 398 0.16 -7.07 -13.11
CA SER A 398 0.95 -6.03 -13.77
C SER A 398 0.67 -5.75 -15.25
N GLU A 399 -0.16 -6.53 -15.95
CA GLU A 399 -0.29 -6.36 -17.41
C GLU A 399 -1.25 -5.23 -17.82
N ASP A 400 -0.72 -4.21 -18.51
CA ASP A 400 -1.47 -3.07 -19.02
C ASP A 400 -2.27 -3.44 -20.28
N SER A 401 -3.51 -3.87 -20.06
CA SER A 401 -4.50 -4.16 -21.11
C SER A 401 -5.22 -2.91 -21.63
N SER A 402 -4.69 -1.69 -21.39
CA SER A 402 -5.37 -0.45 -21.74
C SER A 402 -5.56 -0.28 -23.26
N SER A 403 -6.82 -0.04 -23.65
CA SER A 403 -7.14 0.42 -25.00
C SER A 403 -6.51 1.79 -25.27
N GLN A 404 -6.38 2.17 -26.54
CA GLN A 404 -5.90 3.52 -26.91
C GLN A 404 -6.70 4.65 -26.22
N LEU A 405 -8.02 4.45 -26.07
CA LEU A 405 -8.87 5.38 -25.33
C LEU A 405 -8.49 5.47 -23.84
N GLY A 406 -8.16 4.33 -23.23
CA GLY A 406 -7.63 4.27 -21.87
C GLY A 406 -6.34 5.07 -21.73
N LYS A 407 -5.38 4.89 -22.65
CA LYS A 407 -4.09 5.61 -22.65
C LYS A 407 -4.24 7.12 -22.76
N TYR A 408 -5.13 7.60 -23.63
CA TYR A 408 -5.41 9.05 -23.72
C TYR A 408 -6.07 9.60 -22.45
N THR A 409 -6.90 8.79 -21.78
CA THR A 409 -7.53 9.17 -20.52
C THR A 409 -6.48 9.30 -19.42
N ASP A 410 -5.55 8.35 -19.32
CA ASP A 410 -4.42 8.40 -18.37
C ASP A 410 -3.57 9.66 -18.58
N GLN A 411 -3.21 9.96 -19.83
CA GLN A 411 -2.45 11.16 -20.18
C GLN A 411 -3.19 12.47 -19.82
N LEU A 412 -4.51 12.51 -20.00
CA LEU A 412 -5.32 13.67 -19.61
C LEU A 412 -5.24 13.89 -18.08
N VAL A 413 -5.33 12.81 -17.30
CA VAL A 413 -5.20 12.86 -15.82
C VAL A 413 -3.84 13.41 -15.43
N PHE A 414 -2.75 12.85 -15.97
CA PHE A 414 -1.38 13.30 -15.63
C PHE A 414 -1.15 14.77 -15.98
N LYS A 415 -1.70 15.26 -17.11
CA LYS A 415 -1.63 16.69 -17.47
C LYS A 415 -2.45 17.59 -16.56
N TYR A 416 -3.60 17.12 -16.11
CA TYR A 416 -4.39 17.84 -15.13
C TYR A 416 -3.63 17.96 -13.80
N LEU A 417 -3.10 16.84 -13.30
CA LEU A 417 -2.31 16.78 -12.08
C LEU A 417 -1.05 17.66 -12.20
N SER A 418 -0.32 17.64 -13.32
CA SER A 418 0.87 18.47 -13.50
C SER A 418 0.63 19.95 -13.30
N LEU A 419 -0.57 20.45 -13.59
CA LEU A 419 -0.93 21.84 -13.31
C LEU A 419 -1.31 22.08 -11.84
N MET A 420 -2.05 21.13 -11.24
CA MET A 420 -2.75 21.32 -9.97
C MET A 420 -1.93 20.94 -8.72
N ILE A 421 -0.98 20.00 -8.83
CA ILE A 421 -0.32 19.41 -7.64
C ILE A 421 1.20 19.55 -7.64
N GLU A 422 1.81 20.10 -8.70
CA GLU A 422 3.26 20.24 -8.84
C GLU A 422 3.92 20.94 -7.64
N SER A 423 3.35 22.05 -7.18
CA SER A 423 3.87 22.77 -6.01
C SER A 423 3.75 21.96 -4.71
N SER A 424 2.67 21.19 -4.55
CA SER A 424 2.44 20.34 -3.38
C SER A 424 3.42 19.16 -3.34
N ILE A 425 3.71 18.56 -4.49
CA ILE A 425 4.74 17.51 -4.62
C ILE A 425 6.12 18.06 -4.28
N MET A 426 6.48 19.24 -4.82
CA MET A 426 7.77 19.88 -4.48
C MET A 426 7.89 20.22 -3.00
N GLN A 427 6.82 20.72 -2.39
CA GLN A 427 6.77 21.00 -0.95
C GLN A 427 6.95 19.71 -0.14
N LEU A 428 6.21 18.64 -0.46
CA LEU A 428 6.38 17.35 0.18
C LEU A 428 7.82 16.84 0.00
N ARG A 429 8.37 16.86 -1.20
CA ARG A 429 9.74 16.41 -1.47
C ARG A 429 10.77 17.15 -0.62
N ASN A 430 10.64 18.47 -0.51
CA ASN A 430 11.54 19.28 0.31
C ASN A 430 11.36 19.01 1.81
N ALA A 431 10.12 18.86 2.26
CA ALA A 431 9.77 18.47 3.62
C ALA A 431 10.37 17.11 4.00
N LEU A 432 10.16 16.08 3.17
CA LEU A 432 10.69 14.73 3.36
C LEU A 432 12.22 14.72 3.34
N LYS A 433 12.88 15.49 2.46
CA LYS A 433 14.34 15.64 2.45
C LYS A 433 14.87 16.26 3.74
N ALA A 434 14.26 17.34 4.20
CA ALA A 434 14.66 18.01 5.44
C ALA A 434 14.41 17.12 6.68
N ALA A 435 13.33 16.34 6.67
CA ALA A 435 13.02 15.39 7.72
C ALA A 435 13.99 14.20 7.73
N LYS A 436 14.35 13.66 6.56
CA LYS A 436 15.38 12.62 6.41
C LYS A 436 16.70 13.01 7.09
N GLU A 437 17.20 14.22 6.83
CA GLU A 437 18.44 14.71 7.45
C GLU A 437 18.38 14.75 8.99
N ARG A 438 17.20 15.04 9.57
CA ARG A 438 17.01 15.04 11.04
C ARG A 438 16.98 13.62 11.60
N VAL A 439 16.24 12.73 10.93
CA VAL A 439 16.10 11.34 11.37
C VAL A 439 17.41 10.58 11.22
N ASP A 440 18.20 10.83 10.17
CA ASP A 440 19.56 10.26 10.01
C ASP A 440 20.45 10.60 11.22
N ALA A 441 20.35 11.84 11.73
CA ALA A 441 21.09 12.30 12.90
C ALA A 441 20.60 11.70 14.23
N GLU A 442 19.34 11.27 14.30
CA GLU A 442 18.74 10.60 15.46
C GLU A 442 18.97 9.08 15.43
N ALA A 443 18.84 8.45 14.26
CA ALA A 443 19.14 7.04 14.04
C ALA A 443 20.59 6.71 14.38
N ALA A 444 21.54 7.60 14.07
CA ALA A 444 22.95 7.48 14.47
C ALA A 444 23.17 7.46 16.00
N LYS A 445 22.17 7.87 16.79
CA LYS A 445 22.19 7.87 18.26
C LYS A 445 21.32 6.77 18.85
N SER A 446 20.65 5.96 18.02
CA SER A 446 19.72 4.94 18.48
C SER A 446 20.43 3.80 19.21
N THR A 447 19.73 3.16 20.15
CA THR A 447 20.23 2.03 20.94
C THR A 447 20.09 0.70 20.18
N SER A 448 19.62 0.70 18.93
CA SER A 448 19.41 -0.53 18.14
C SER A 448 20.70 -1.34 17.97
N ALA A 449 21.86 -0.66 17.99
CA ALA A 449 23.16 -1.31 17.92
C ALA A 449 23.48 -2.24 19.12
N GLU A 450 22.71 -2.17 20.21
CA GLU A 450 22.86 -3.05 21.39
C GLU A 450 22.70 -4.53 21.05
N VAL A 451 21.96 -4.87 20.00
CA VAL A 451 21.79 -6.27 19.56
C VAL A 451 23.09 -6.91 19.06
N TYR A 452 24.07 -6.10 18.65
CA TYR A 452 25.39 -6.57 18.20
C TYR A 452 26.39 -6.73 19.35
N LEU A 453 26.04 -6.35 20.57
CA LEU A 453 26.89 -6.45 21.74
C LEU A 453 26.65 -7.77 22.50
N ASP A 454 27.62 -8.16 23.31
CA ASP A 454 27.51 -9.31 24.23
C ASP A 454 26.62 -8.95 25.43
N GLY A 455 25.32 -8.87 25.19
CA GLY A 455 24.33 -8.44 26.18
C GLY A 455 22.91 -8.95 25.92
N GLU A 456 21.94 -8.28 26.51
CA GLU A 456 20.51 -8.62 26.44
C GLU A 456 19.72 -7.77 25.41
N GLY A 457 20.42 -7.07 24.51
CA GLY A 457 19.80 -6.25 23.47
C GLY A 457 18.79 -7.05 22.66
N SER A 458 17.58 -6.51 22.50
CA SER A 458 16.46 -7.22 21.86
C SER A 458 15.56 -6.34 20.98
N ASP A 459 16.07 -5.15 20.66
CA ASP A 459 15.32 -4.14 19.93
C ASP A 459 16.14 -3.71 18.70
N PRO A 460 16.29 -4.60 17.68
CA PRO A 460 16.99 -4.26 16.45
C PRO A 460 16.29 -3.10 15.72
N SER A 461 16.97 -2.43 14.81
CA SER A 461 16.29 -1.49 13.90
C SER A 461 15.57 -2.25 12.80
N HIS A 462 14.45 -1.69 12.30
CA HIS A 462 13.72 -2.21 11.15
C HIS A 462 14.65 -2.49 9.96
N SER A 463 15.45 -1.49 9.61
CA SER A 463 16.50 -1.54 8.58
C SER A 463 17.43 -2.73 8.58
N ASP A 464 17.69 -3.31 9.75
CA ASP A 464 18.67 -4.39 9.90
C ASP A 464 17.98 -5.74 9.76
N ILE A 465 16.75 -5.85 10.29
CA ILE A 465 16.02 -7.13 10.35
C ILE A 465 15.12 -7.37 9.14
N SER A 466 14.80 -6.33 8.35
CA SER A 466 13.84 -6.38 7.26
C SER A 466 14.32 -7.27 6.10
N LYS A 467 13.48 -8.22 5.64
CA LYS A 467 13.74 -9.11 4.48
C LYS A 467 13.01 -8.68 3.21
N ASP A 468 12.62 -7.43 3.19
CA ASP A 468 11.54 -6.93 2.38
C ASP A 468 12.12 -6.24 1.11
N HIS A 469 13.41 -5.90 1.15
CA HIS A 469 14.23 -5.59 -0.02
C HIS A 469 14.76 -6.85 -0.73
N PHE A 470 14.66 -6.90 -2.06
CA PHE A 470 15.13 -8.06 -2.84
C PHE A 470 16.66 -8.27 -2.81
N SER A 471 17.42 -7.27 -2.36
CA SER A 471 18.86 -7.42 -2.11
C SER A 471 19.13 -8.31 -0.88
N ASN A 472 18.22 -8.39 0.09
CA ASN A 472 18.41 -9.21 1.28
C ASN A 472 18.38 -10.70 0.89
N VAL A 473 19.40 -11.45 1.32
CA VAL A 473 19.53 -12.89 1.03
C VAL A 473 18.34 -13.73 1.55
N LEU A 474 17.63 -13.25 2.58
CA LEU A 474 16.45 -13.88 3.15
C LEU A 474 15.12 -13.38 2.57
N ASN A 475 15.13 -12.52 1.55
CA ASN A 475 13.89 -12.07 0.87
C ASN A 475 13.09 -13.22 0.30
N GLN A 476 13.74 -14.14 -0.42
CA GLN A 476 13.06 -15.28 -1.02
C GLN A 476 12.38 -16.20 0.00
N PRO A 477 13.05 -16.71 1.05
CA PRO A 477 12.39 -17.57 2.03
C PRO A 477 11.30 -16.82 2.82
N ALA A 478 11.49 -15.55 3.17
CA ALA A 478 10.46 -14.75 3.84
C ALA A 478 9.22 -14.59 2.95
N GLY A 479 9.39 -14.22 1.68
CA GLY A 479 8.30 -14.09 0.72
C GLY A 479 7.56 -15.42 0.47
N LEU A 480 8.28 -16.54 0.39
CA LEU A 480 7.65 -17.86 0.30
C LEU A 480 6.78 -18.17 1.52
N VAL A 481 7.24 -17.87 2.74
CA VAL A 481 6.43 -17.99 3.97
C VAL A 481 5.20 -17.08 3.88
N SER A 482 5.35 -15.83 3.44
CA SER A 482 4.23 -14.89 3.25
C SER A 482 3.21 -15.40 2.23
N THR A 483 3.63 -16.10 1.17
CA THR A 483 2.68 -16.73 0.24
C THR A 483 1.90 -17.89 0.87
N VAL A 484 2.51 -18.62 1.82
CA VAL A 484 1.83 -19.68 2.58
C VAL A 484 0.77 -19.08 3.51
N THR A 485 1.13 -18.05 4.29
CA THR A 485 0.22 -17.39 5.23
C THR A 485 -0.94 -16.74 4.50
N THR A 486 -0.66 -16.02 3.40
CA THR A 486 -1.68 -15.39 2.55
C THR A 486 -2.67 -16.39 1.99
N ASN A 487 -2.14 -17.50 1.47
CA ASN A 487 -2.95 -18.56 0.91
C ASN A 487 -3.85 -19.21 1.99
N TRP A 488 -3.26 -19.59 3.12
CA TRP A 488 -3.98 -20.22 4.22
C TRP A 488 -5.09 -19.32 4.78
N THR A 489 -4.75 -18.07 5.11
CA THR A 489 -5.68 -17.09 5.69
C THR A 489 -6.86 -16.85 4.76
N THR A 490 -6.59 -16.58 3.48
CA THR A 490 -7.64 -16.35 2.48
C THR A 490 -8.58 -17.56 2.37
N GLN A 491 -8.05 -18.79 2.36
CA GLN A 491 -8.89 -19.98 2.32
C GLN A 491 -9.79 -20.12 3.57
N GLN A 492 -9.30 -19.77 4.77
CA GLN A 492 -10.13 -19.83 5.99
C GLN A 492 -11.22 -18.77 5.97
N VAL A 493 -10.91 -17.55 5.52
CA VAL A 493 -11.87 -16.46 5.36
C VAL A 493 -12.95 -16.82 4.35
N VAL A 494 -12.59 -17.31 3.16
CA VAL A 494 -13.56 -17.70 2.12
C VAL A 494 -14.48 -18.82 2.62
N LYS A 495 -13.97 -19.78 3.40
CA LYS A 495 -14.81 -20.80 4.04
C LYS A 495 -15.82 -20.20 5.02
N CYS A 496 -15.48 -19.11 5.71
CA CYS A 496 -16.41 -18.39 6.57
C CYS A 496 -17.45 -17.59 5.77
N TRP A 497 -17.07 -17.06 4.61
CA TRP A 497 -18.01 -16.40 3.69
C TRP A 497 -19.01 -17.38 3.09
N ASP A 498 -18.56 -18.58 2.70
CA ASP A 498 -19.42 -19.62 2.12
C ASP A 498 -20.37 -20.27 3.14
N ASP A 499 -19.96 -20.35 4.41
CA ASP A 499 -20.74 -20.95 5.49
C ASP A 499 -21.02 -19.94 6.63
N PRO A 500 -22.24 -19.37 6.69
CA PRO A 500 -22.60 -18.40 7.74
C PRO A 500 -22.69 -19.03 9.13
N PHE A 501 -22.73 -20.37 9.25
CA PHE A 501 -22.77 -21.07 10.54
C PHE A 501 -21.38 -21.48 11.03
N ARG A 502 -20.33 -21.30 10.21
CA ARG A 502 -18.95 -21.55 10.61
C ARG A 502 -18.55 -20.56 11.71
N ASP A 503 -17.93 -21.08 12.76
CA ASP A 503 -17.37 -20.25 13.83
C ASP A 503 -16.19 -19.40 13.30
N GLU A 504 -16.41 -18.08 13.27
CA GLU A 504 -15.43 -17.11 12.82
C GLU A 504 -14.29 -16.95 13.82
N GLU A 505 -14.56 -17.06 15.13
CA GLU A 505 -13.55 -16.93 16.18
C GLU A 505 -12.60 -18.12 16.19
N GLU A 506 -13.11 -19.33 15.95
CA GLU A 506 -12.26 -20.51 15.73
C GLU A 506 -11.39 -20.35 14.50
N SER A 507 -11.94 -19.85 13.40
CA SER A 507 -11.19 -19.67 12.15
C SER A 507 -10.09 -18.61 12.31
N ILE A 508 -10.39 -17.49 12.98
CA ILE A 508 -9.42 -16.44 13.31
C ILE A 508 -8.34 -16.98 14.25
N ARG A 509 -8.71 -17.71 15.31
CA ARG A 509 -7.73 -18.30 16.23
C ARG A 509 -6.78 -19.27 15.53
N GLN A 510 -7.25 -20.04 14.56
CA GLN A 510 -6.39 -20.89 13.73
C GLN A 510 -5.44 -20.08 12.85
N ILE A 511 -5.91 -18.98 12.26
CA ILE A 511 -5.07 -18.05 11.48
C ILE A 511 -3.98 -17.44 12.38
N LEU A 512 -4.32 -16.97 13.57
CA LEU A 512 -3.37 -16.34 14.49
C LEU A 512 -2.22 -17.26 14.93
N THR A 513 -2.35 -18.58 14.75
CA THR A 513 -1.20 -19.50 14.98
C THR A 513 -0.02 -19.28 14.04
N ILE A 514 -0.17 -18.44 13.01
CA ILE A 514 0.91 -17.91 12.17
C ILE A 514 1.95 -17.14 12.99
N MET A 515 1.51 -16.31 13.96
CA MET A 515 2.42 -15.57 14.85
C MET A 515 2.93 -16.52 15.93
N HIS A 516 4.12 -17.10 15.72
CA HIS A 516 4.69 -18.06 16.64
C HIS A 516 6.21 -18.13 16.54
N HIS A 517 6.84 -18.51 17.65
CA HIS A 517 8.24 -18.90 17.64
C HIS A 517 8.38 -20.38 17.17
N PRO A 518 9.27 -20.71 16.21
CA PRO A 518 9.45 -22.08 15.70
C PRO A 518 9.69 -23.18 16.76
N ALA A 519 10.33 -22.84 17.88
CA ALA A 519 10.71 -23.77 18.94
C ALA A 519 9.62 -24.00 20.01
N PHE A 520 8.61 -23.12 20.09
CA PHE A 520 7.62 -23.11 21.19
C PHE A 520 6.47 -24.11 21.03
N PRO A 521 5.87 -24.32 19.84
CA PRO A 521 4.82 -25.31 19.65
C PRO A 521 5.24 -26.76 19.95
N GLY A 522 6.55 -27.05 20.02
CA GLY A 522 7.09 -28.37 20.29
C GLY A 522 6.55 -29.44 19.33
N ARG A 523 5.93 -30.49 19.88
CA ARG A 523 5.31 -31.58 19.10
C ARG A 523 3.92 -31.25 18.53
N HIS A 524 3.30 -30.16 18.96
CA HIS A 524 1.92 -29.79 18.64
C HIS A 524 1.83 -28.67 17.60
N LYS A 525 2.76 -28.64 16.62
CA LYS A 525 2.72 -27.68 15.51
C LYS A 525 1.42 -27.83 14.71
N THR A 526 0.71 -26.72 14.49
CA THR A 526 -0.46 -26.68 13.61
C THR A 526 -0.05 -26.91 12.15
N PRO A 527 -0.98 -27.25 11.23
CA PRO A 527 -0.65 -27.41 9.82
C PRO A 527 0.04 -26.17 9.23
N ILE A 528 -0.48 -24.97 9.51
CA ILE A 528 0.10 -23.72 9.00
C ILE A 528 1.53 -23.49 9.52
N GLN A 529 1.80 -23.74 10.80
CA GLN A 529 3.15 -23.63 11.37
C GLN A 529 4.14 -24.59 10.71
N LYS A 530 3.69 -25.81 10.37
CA LYS A 530 4.50 -26.77 9.61
C LYS A 530 4.77 -26.26 8.20
N TYR A 531 3.77 -25.73 7.50
CA TYR A 531 3.95 -25.23 6.14
C TYR A 531 4.88 -24.02 6.07
N MET A 532 4.80 -23.10 7.04
CA MET A 532 5.75 -21.99 7.17
C MET A 532 7.19 -22.49 7.35
N PHE A 533 7.41 -23.43 8.28
CA PHE A 533 8.73 -24.02 8.49
C PHE A 533 9.24 -24.76 7.24
N THR A 534 8.39 -25.57 6.61
CA THR A 534 8.73 -26.31 5.38
C THR A 534 9.10 -25.38 4.23
N ALA A 535 8.49 -24.20 4.12
CA ALA A 535 8.88 -23.23 3.08
C ALA A 535 10.35 -22.78 3.22
N VAL A 536 10.81 -22.53 4.46
CA VAL A 536 12.21 -22.18 4.77
C VAL A 536 13.12 -23.39 4.58
N GLU A 537 12.73 -24.56 5.05
CA GLU A 537 13.48 -25.80 4.93
C GLU A 537 13.70 -26.21 3.46
N GLU A 538 12.64 -26.14 2.65
CA GLU A 538 12.73 -26.40 1.22
C GLU A 538 13.67 -25.39 0.57
N TRP A 539 13.48 -24.09 0.78
CA TRP A 539 14.39 -23.08 0.23
C TRP A 539 15.85 -23.37 0.60
N TRP A 540 16.13 -23.65 1.89
CA TRP A 540 17.47 -23.99 2.34
C TRP A 540 18.02 -25.19 1.58
N ASN A 541 17.25 -26.28 1.46
CA ASN A 541 17.68 -27.52 0.83
C ASN A 541 17.84 -27.46 -0.69
N HIS A 542 17.22 -26.49 -1.37
CA HIS A 542 17.45 -26.25 -2.79
C HIS A 542 18.79 -25.57 -3.09
N ASN A 543 19.46 -25.00 -2.08
CA ASN A 543 20.80 -24.43 -2.25
C ASN A 543 21.87 -25.53 -2.25
N THR A 544 22.84 -25.40 -3.16
CA THR A 544 24.05 -26.22 -3.22
C THR A 544 24.91 -26.01 -1.98
N ALA A 545 25.86 -26.91 -1.72
CA ALA A 545 26.76 -26.76 -0.58
C ALA A 545 27.56 -25.44 -0.60
N SER A 546 27.99 -24.98 -1.78
CA SER A 546 28.72 -23.71 -1.93
C SER A 546 27.84 -22.49 -1.65
N GLU A 547 26.57 -22.55 -2.06
CA GLU A 547 25.62 -21.46 -1.82
C GLU A 547 25.23 -21.41 -0.35
N LYS A 548 25.00 -22.57 0.29
CA LYS A 548 24.76 -22.64 1.74
C LYS A 548 25.90 -22.02 2.53
N GLU A 549 27.15 -22.29 2.14
CA GLU A 549 28.32 -21.69 2.80
C GLU A 549 28.38 -20.17 2.62
N THR A 550 28.07 -19.69 1.41
CA THR A 550 27.98 -18.25 1.13
C THR A 550 26.91 -17.59 1.99
N ILE A 551 25.71 -18.18 2.05
CA ILE A 551 24.59 -17.68 2.84
C ILE A 551 24.93 -17.66 4.34
N ARG A 552 25.57 -18.72 4.87
CA ARG A 552 26.07 -18.72 6.26
C ARG A 552 26.99 -17.55 6.54
N GLY A 553 27.96 -17.32 5.65
CA GLY A 553 28.89 -16.21 5.74
C GLY A 553 28.18 -14.86 5.76
N MET A 554 27.16 -14.68 4.93
CA MET A 554 26.35 -13.46 4.87
C MET A 554 25.51 -13.23 6.14
N LEU A 555 25.06 -14.29 6.80
CA LEU A 555 24.14 -14.23 7.94
C LEU A 555 24.82 -14.23 9.32
N THR A 556 26.15 -14.15 9.37
CA THR A 556 26.85 -13.98 10.65
C THR A 556 26.58 -12.61 11.25
N LYS A 557 26.73 -12.48 12.58
CA LYS A 557 26.56 -11.20 13.30
C LYS A 557 27.42 -10.08 12.72
N GLU A 558 28.67 -10.37 12.36
CA GLU A 558 29.61 -9.40 11.80
C GLU A 558 29.22 -8.98 10.38
N SER A 559 28.86 -9.94 9.53
CA SER A 559 28.40 -9.66 8.17
C SER A 559 27.12 -8.83 8.16
N VAL A 560 26.16 -9.16 9.05
CA VAL A 560 24.92 -8.40 9.19
C VAL A 560 25.22 -6.96 9.63
N ARG A 561 26.06 -6.77 10.66
CA ARG A 561 26.49 -5.45 11.14
C ARG A 561 27.14 -4.59 10.06
N ASN A 562 27.84 -5.22 9.12
CA ASN A 562 28.50 -4.56 7.99
C ASN A 562 27.63 -4.51 6.72
N ARG A 563 26.34 -4.88 6.80
CA ARG A 563 25.38 -4.94 5.68
C ARG A 563 25.80 -5.83 4.51
N GLN A 564 26.54 -6.90 4.80
CA GLN A 564 26.96 -7.89 3.80
C GLN A 564 25.91 -8.97 3.53
N HIS A 565 24.79 -8.94 4.25
CA HIS A 565 23.62 -9.79 3.99
C HIS A 565 22.73 -9.26 2.85
N GLU A 566 23.04 -8.08 2.34
CA GLU A 566 22.43 -7.47 1.16
C GLU A 566 23.33 -7.62 -0.07
N ASN A 567 22.77 -8.09 -1.18
CA ASN A 567 23.43 -8.18 -2.48
C ASN A 567 22.76 -7.26 -3.51
N HIS A 568 23.26 -6.03 -3.61
CA HIS A 568 22.83 -5.03 -4.60
C HIS A 568 23.32 -5.31 -6.02
N THR A 569 24.09 -6.39 -6.22
CA THR A 569 24.61 -6.82 -7.53
C THR A 569 23.93 -8.09 -8.05
N LEU A 570 22.82 -8.51 -7.42
CA LEU A 570 22.08 -9.71 -7.77
C LEU A 570 21.70 -9.70 -9.26
N THR A 571 22.05 -10.78 -9.96
CA THR A 571 21.70 -10.98 -11.37
C THR A 571 20.78 -12.18 -11.54
N LEU A 572 20.16 -12.29 -12.72
CA LEU A 572 19.33 -13.45 -13.05
C LEU A 572 20.09 -14.78 -13.03
N LYS A 573 21.39 -14.76 -13.30
CA LYS A 573 22.23 -15.97 -13.27
C LYS A 573 22.28 -16.57 -11.86
N ASP A 574 22.24 -15.71 -10.84
CA ASP A 574 22.25 -16.13 -9.44
C ASP A 574 20.92 -16.79 -9.03
N LEU A 575 19.86 -16.57 -9.82
CA LEU A 575 18.52 -17.11 -9.62
C LEU A 575 18.21 -18.31 -10.54
N GLU A 576 19.10 -18.64 -11.48
CA GLU A 576 18.91 -19.80 -12.36
C GLU A 576 18.81 -21.10 -11.56
N GLY A 577 17.77 -21.88 -11.83
CA GLY A 577 17.52 -23.15 -11.13
C GLY A 577 16.93 -23.01 -9.72
N LYS A 578 16.72 -21.78 -9.22
CA LYS A 578 16.00 -21.54 -7.97
C LYS A 578 14.49 -21.78 -8.15
N ARG A 579 13.80 -21.97 -7.03
CA ARG A 579 12.33 -22.11 -7.03
C ARG A 579 11.71 -20.81 -7.52
N LYS A 580 10.82 -20.93 -8.52
CA LYS A 580 10.04 -19.82 -9.06
C LYS A 580 8.57 -19.95 -8.66
N GLY A 581 7.95 -18.84 -8.28
CA GLY A 581 6.53 -18.73 -7.97
C GLY A 581 6.19 -19.06 -6.52
N VAL A 582 4.89 -19.00 -6.20
CA VAL A 582 4.39 -19.08 -4.83
C VAL A 582 4.60 -20.47 -4.22
N ALA A 583 4.70 -20.52 -2.89
CA ALA A 583 4.93 -21.78 -2.17
C ALA A 583 3.84 -22.83 -2.45
N GLU A 584 4.25 -24.10 -2.44
CA GLU A 584 3.39 -25.27 -2.58
C GLU A 584 3.34 -26.04 -1.27
N PHE A 585 2.13 -26.40 -0.85
CA PHE A 585 1.88 -27.18 0.35
C PHE A 585 0.54 -27.92 0.20
N PRO A 586 0.23 -28.93 1.02
CA PRO A 586 -1.03 -29.66 0.92
C PRO A 586 -2.24 -28.72 0.96
N GLY A 587 -2.99 -28.67 -0.15
CA GLY A 587 -4.17 -27.82 -0.30
C GLY A 587 -3.91 -26.39 -0.81
N SER A 588 -2.68 -26.03 -1.20
CA SER A 588 -2.35 -24.70 -1.74
C SER A 588 -2.93 -24.42 -3.13
N ARG A 589 -3.38 -25.46 -3.84
CA ARG A 589 -3.99 -25.43 -5.19
C ARG A 589 -5.37 -26.11 -5.21
N PRO A 590 -6.38 -25.52 -4.57
CA PRO A 590 -7.76 -26.00 -4.66
C PRO A 590 -8.28 -25.96 -6.12
N LYS A 591 -9.34 -26.73 -6.40
CA LYS A 591 -10.01 -26.69 -7.71
C LYS A 591 -10.68 -25.33 -7.93
N ILE A 592 -10.41 -24.72 -9.08
CA ILE A 592 -10.96 -23.42 -9.49
C ILE A 592 -11.65 -23.49 -10.86
N LYS A 593 -12.56 -22.53 -11.10
CA LYS A 593 -13.29 -22.29 -12.34
C LYS A 593 -13.29 -20.78 -12.63
N GLN A 594 -13.29 -20.42 -13.91
CA GLN A 594 -13.49 -19.03 -14.32
C GLN A 594 -14.95 -18.62 -14.09
N LYS A 595 -15.17 -17.36 -13.72
CA LYS A 595 -16.52 -16.80 -13.64
C LYS A 595 -17.07 -16.64 -15.07
N PRO A 596 -18.35 -16.97 -15.32
CA PRO A 596 -18.95 -16.68 -16.62
C PRO A 596 -19.01 -15.16 -16.85
N ALA A 597 -18.74 -14.72 -18.08
CA ALA A 597 -18.90 -13.32 -18.46
C ALA A 597 -20.33 -12.83 -18.16
N LYS A 598 -20.47 -11.63 -17.59
CA LYS A 598 -21.79 -11.06 -17.28
C LYS A 598 -22.56 -10.78 -18.58
N PRO A 599 -23.87 -11.09 -18.66
CA PRO A 599 -24.68 -10.73 -19.82
C PRO A 599 -24.99 -9.22 -19.86
N SER A 600 -24.95 -8.67 -21.09
CA SER A 600 -25.28 -7.32 -21.61
C SER A 600 -25.39 -6.08 -20.67
N PRO A 601 -24.80 -4.92 -21.04
CA PRO A 601 -24.39 -3.82 -20.14
C PRO A 601 -25.50 -2.86 -19.67
N LEU A 602 -26.77 -3.09 -20.03
CA LEU A 602 -27.82 -2.06 -19.95
C LEU A 602 -28.45 -1.86 -18.54
N SER A 603 -28.30 -2.81 -17.62
CA SER A 603 -28.96 -2.75 -16.31
C SER A 603 -28.25 -1.86 -15.27
N TRP A 604 -26.93 -1.67 -15.40
CA TRP A 604 -26.13 -0.88 -14.46
C TRP A 604 -26.21 0.63 -14.75
N ALA A 605 -26.18 1.05 -16.02
CA ALA A 605 -26.21 2.46 -16.46
C ALA A 605 -27.39 3.26 -15.89
N VAL A 606 -28.55 2.62 -15.69
CA VAL A 606 -29.76 3.25 -15.12
C VAL A 606 -29.62 3.52 -13.62
N SER A 607 -28.84 2.70 -12.91
CA SER A 607 -28.61 2.85 -11.45
C SER A 607 -27.51 3.87 -11.13
N THR A 608 -26.48 3.96 -11.97
CA THR A 608 -25.34 4.86 -11.76
C THR A 608 -25.71 6.31 -12.04
N ALA A 609 -26.51 6.59 -13.08
CA ALA A 609 -26.97 7.95 -13.41
C ALA A 609 -27.61 8.70 -12.23
N LYS A 610 -28.31 8.00 -11.31
CA LYS A 610 -28.88 8.58 -10.09
C LYS A 610 -27.81 8.91 -9.03
N THR A 611 -26.78 8.09 -8.91
CA THR A 611 -25.65 8.29 -8.00
C THR A 611 -24.80 9.47 -8.46
N ASP A 612 -24.64 9.63 -9.77
CA ASP A 612 -23.83 10.67 -10.42
C ASP A 612 -24.41 12.07 -10.23
N ALA A 613 -25.73 12.19 -10.39
CA ALA A 613 -26.45 13.42 -10.10
C ALA A 613 -26.25 13.82 -8.63
N LYS A 614 -26.30 12.85 -7.71
CA LYS A 614 -26.11 13.09 -6.28
C LYS A 614 -24.67 13.46 -5.93
N TRP A 615 -23.68 12.84 -6.57
CA TRP A 615 -22.26 13.16 -6.39
C TRP A 615 -21.93 14.56 -6.91
N MET A 616 -22.35 14.92 -8.14
CA MET A 616 -22.17 16.27 -8.69
C MET A 616 -22.77 17.35 -7.78
N LEU A 617 -24.01 17.13 -7.32
CA LEU A 617 -24.68 18.05 -6.39
C LEU A 617 -23.95 18.16 -5.04
N GLY A 618 -23.25 17.11 -4.61
CA GLY A 618 -22.40 17.08 -3.42
C GLY A 618 -21.11 17.87 -3.60
N ALA A 619 -20.38 17.62 -4.69
CA ALA A 619 -19.13 18.31 -5.02
C ALA A 619 -19.35 19.82 -5.19
N LEU A 620 -20.41 20.22 -5.91
CA LEU A 620 -20.81 21.62 -6.07
C LEU A 620 -21.19 22.29 -4.75
N LYS A 621 -21.80 21.56 -3.81
CA LYS A 621 -22.14 22.09 -2.48
C LYS A 621 -20.92 22.20 -1.55
N ARG A 622 -19.93 21.31 -1.68
CA ARG A 622 -18.69 21.35 -0.89
C ARG A 622 -17.84 22.56 -1.26
N GLY A 623 -17.70 22.86 -2.55
CA GLY A 623 -17.00 24.07 -3.03
C GLY A 623 -17.67 25.40 -2.65
N VAL A 624 -18.92 25.39 -2.18
CA VAL A 624 -19.68 26.58 -1.75
C VAL A 624 -19.58 26.82 -0.23
N ARG A 625 -19.09 25.87 0.56
CA ARG A 625 -19.14 25.91 2.04
C ARG A 625 -17.87 26.43 2.73
N ASP A 626 -16.83 26.77 1.97
CA ASP A 626 -15.60 27.41 2.46
C ASP A 626 -15.54 28.89 2.00
N PRO A 627 -15.78 29.87 2.88
CA PRO A 627 -15.87 31.28 2.50
C PRO A 627 -14.52 31.93 2.14
N VAL A 628 -13.38 31.30 2.45
CA VAL A 628 -12.05 31.83 2.07
C VAL A 628 -11.64 31.34 0.68
N GLY A 629 -12.09 30.14 0.27
CA GLY A 629 -12.06 29.71 -1.14
C GLY A 629 -13.09 30.41 -2.05
N ALA A 630 -14.14 30.99 -1.47
CA ALA A 630 -15.22 31.65 -2.23
C ALA A 630 -14.85 33.03 -2.81
N VAL A 631 -13.74 33.65 -2.39
CA VAL A 631 -13.30 34.95 -2.95
C VAL A 631 -12.79 34.81 -4.40
N CYS A 632 -12.48 33.59 -4.86
CA CYS A 632 -12.15 33.32 -6.25
C CYS A 632 -13.29 32.67 -7.07
N PHE A 633 -14.50 32.47 -6.50
CA PHE A 633 -15.56 31.70 -7.20
C PHE A 633 -16.88 32.45 -7.45
N VAL A 634 -16.99 33.74 -7.09
CA VAL A 634 -18.20 34.53 -7.39
C VAL A 634 -17.90 35.66 -8.36
N GLY A 635 -18.05 35.36 -9.65
CA GLY A 635 -18.05 36.34 -10.72
C GLY A 635 -18.53 35.75 -12.04
N GLY A 636 -19.85 35.61 -12.23
CA GLY A 636 -20.47 35.53 -13.56
C GLY A 636 -21.33 34.29 -13.88
N GLY A 637 -21.08 33.12 -13.32
CA GLY A 637 -21.74 31.87 -13.79
C GLY A 637 -23.11 31.55 -13.16
N VAL A 638 -23.30 31.85 -11.88
CA VAL A 638 -24.46 31.35 -11.11
C VAL A 638 -25.75 32.12 -11.43
N TYR A 639 -25.64 33.35 -11.93
CA TYR A 639 -26.81 34.16 -12.31
C TYR A 639 -27.47 33.67 -13.62
N MET A 640 -26.68 33.14 -14.57
CA MET A 640 -27.22 32.63 -15.84
C MET A 640 -27.97 31.30 -15.68
N LEU A 641 -27.49 30.41 -14.80
CA LEU A 641 -28.14 29.12 -14.57
C LEU A 641 -29.49 29.27 -13.86
N PHE A 642 -29.59 30.19 -12.89
CA PHE A 642 -30.86 30.50 -12.22
C PHE A 642 -31.86 31.19 -13.16
N VAL A 643 -31.41 32.07 -14.06
CA VAL A 643 -32.28 32.74 -15.04
C VAL A 643 -32.79 31.76 -16.10
N GLN A 644 -31.97 30.82 -16.57
CA GLN A 644 -32.41 29.80 -17.53
C GLN A 644 -33.38 28.78 -16.91
N ILE A 645 -33.13 28.33 -15.67
CA ILE A 645 -34.05 27.43 -14.96
C ILE A 645 -35.36 28.14 -14.63
N PHE A 646 -35.33 29.42 -14.26
CA PHE A 646 -36.53 30.21 -14.01
C PHE A 646 -37.35 30.42 -15.29
N LEU A 647 -36.71 30.71 -16.43
CA LEU A 647 -37.38 30.86 -17.73
C LEU A 647 -38.04 29.56 -18.22
N ILE A 648 -37.41 28.40 -17.96
CA ILE A 648 -37.96 27.08 -18.29
C ILE A 648 -39.18 26.76 -17.41
N ILE A 649 -39.15 27.14 -16.13
CA ILE A 649 -40.26 26.91 -15.19
C ILE A 649 -41.43 27.86 -15.45
N THR A 650 -41.19 29.11 -15.89
CA THR A 650 -42.25 30.08 -16.17
C THR A 650 -42.86 29.99 -17.58
N GLY A 651 -42.26 29.20 -18.49
CA GLY A 651 -42.64 29.15 -19.92
C GLY A 651 -43.86 28.29 -20.30
N VAL A 652 -44.59 27.69 -19.36
CA VAL A 652 -45.67 26.71 -19.67
C VAL A 652 -47.11 27.27 -19.50
N PHE A 653 -47.31 28.57 -19.27
CA PHE A 653 -48.66 29.16 -19.29
C PHE A 653 -48.77 30.37 -20.24
N GLY A 654 -49.31 30.12 -21.43
CA GLY A 654 -49.55 31.15 -22.45
C GLY A 654 -50.47 30.69 -23.60
N LEU A 655 -51.60 30.05 -23.28
CA LEU A 655 -52.70 29.83 -24.23
C LEU A 655 -53.49 31.13 -24.44
N TRP A 656 -53.39 31.79 -25.60
CA TRP A 656 -54.54 32.49 -26.19
C TRP A 656 -54.39 32.82 -27.70
N LYS A 657 -55.00 31.96 -28.52
CA LYS A 657 -56.05 32.26 -29.53
C LYS A 657 -55.97 33.63 -30.25
N ALA A 658 -55.58 33.62 -31.54
CA ALA A 658 -55.95 34.67 -32.49
C ALA A 658 -56.83 34.07 -33.61
N LYS A 659 -58.02 34.65 -33.75
CA LYS A 659 -59.08 34.34 -34.70
C LYS A 659 -58.71 34.86 -36.10
N LYS A 660 -59.14 34.11 -37.12
CA LYS A 660 -59.34 34.57 -38.50
C LYS A 660 -60.15 35.87 -38.54
N ASP A 661 -59.71 36.79 -39.40
CA ASP A 661 -60.53 37.27 -40.52
C ASP A 661 -59.75 37.01 -41.82
#